data_AF-A0AB33ZBI1-F1
#
_entry.id   AF-A0AB33ZBI1-F1
#
_cell.length_a   1.000
_cell.length_b   1.000
_cell.length_c   1.000
_cell.angle_alpha   90.00
_cell.angle_beta   90.00
_cell.angle_gamma   90.00
#
_symmetry.space_group_name_H-M   'P 1'
#
loop_
_entity.id
_entity.type
_entity.pdbx_description
1 polymer ?
#
loop_
_entity_poly.entity_id
_entity_poly.type
_entity_poly.pdbx_seq_one_letter_code
_entity_poly.pdbx_strand_id
1 'polypeptide(L)'
;ATTASSEAATVSETPVVTSEVASTETVSEKPISEVTSTASSEAANSETTHSEVGATTSESVTPENVSPTTSDTDTPNSQVPSAENNITGGQWYSDDQGNWHYKKDDKDLTGPNLIDGQHVYFDKDGKQVKGNFAQDGHYYDGELGHLTTESFVTTGDNHWYYVDKTGEKVTGLQEIGDKTYHFNDKGLQTKGQRVVVDGKGYYFHPENGELWNNKIALYHSTRYINGTSDDIYYYYDNDGNIYTGPKTIDGKEYYFQPAMVYYSKFKNPDGTESYYNEQGQKVYNGWGKIRYMYLRGYLWTPSVYADENGHVVHGFKRINGQLYYFDESGSLRDDVPGSPNPLFQVDGNWYYAQFSKYINGVRGAILTNAFTFIAVDDRYPTSIADENGKLTPVTAKNSYVTAGGKWYYVDKSSYPLKGEQVIDYVNVYFRDDYSQVKGDFAPNGHYYDKDTGALVTNRYVEKDGKWYYVNNKGDKLIGAQTVDFVNVYFYDDGVQVKGDFAPNGHYYDKDSGALVTNRYVEKDGKWYYVNDKGDKLIGAQTIDGVEVYFDKDGVQAKGIFANADHFYDKDTGAAVRDQIVEVDGKRYYVGPDGRKVYSGTHIVHGEEVNLIVGDGHQGFGEFTYYADSGDYIGFDGKKVTKAGFVKTKDNHWYYLDGKGNKLVSVQVIDGELYYFGLPTRKYYYGMQSRGELIYAYYSDTIPNSSHIYYLDEATGAALKNQYHEWEGSWYYFGPNWYAL
;
A
#
# COMPACT_ATOMS: atom_id res chain seq x y z
N ALA A 1 20.23 -3.63 65.19
CA ALA A 1 20.76 -3.03 66.44
C ALA A 1 21.87 -2.06 66.03
N THR A 2 21.89 -0.80 66.46
CA THR A 2 21.01 -0.11 67.43
C THR A 2 21.00 1.41 67.16
N THR A 3 19.88 2.08 67.47
CA THR A 3 19.72 3.52 67.85
C THR A 3 20.77 4.56 67.38
N ALA A 4 20.48 5.56 66.55
CA ALA A 4 19.44 6.61 66.60
C ALA A 4 19.67 7.75 67.62
N SER A 5 19.51 9.00 67.17
CA SER A 5 18.90 10.12 67.93
C SER A 5 18.41 11.22 66.96
N SER A 6 17.56 12.12 67.43
CA SER A 6 16.77 13.08 66.65
C SER A 6 16.95 14.55 67.12
N GLU A 7 16.12 15.44 66.56
CA GLU A 7 15.82 16.87 66.88
C GLU A 7 16.44 17.89 65.90
N ALA A 8 15.70 18.80 65.22
CA ALA A 8 14.55 19.68 65.54
C ALA A 8 14.97 21.00 66.24
N ALA A 9 14.44 22.19 65.93
CA ALA A 9 13.54 22.67 64.85
C ALA A 9 13.52 24.25 64.81
N THR A 10 12.56 24.83 64.07
CA THR A 10 12.04 26.24 64.09
C THR A 10 12.77 27.31 63.24
N VAL A 11 12.14 28.40 62.75
CA VAL A 11 10.80 28.72 62.12
C VAL A 11 10.79 30.23 61.77
N SER A 12 9.85 30.70 60.91
CA SER A 12 9.54 32.13 60.57
C SER A 12 10.55 32.85 59.63
N GLU A 13 10.16 33.81 58.77
CA GLU A 13 8.83 34.42 58.51
C GLU A 13 8.67 34.91 57.04
N THR A 14 7.47 35.42 56.68
CA THR A 14 7.06 35.96 55.35
C THR A 14 6.98 37.52 55.39
N PRO A 15 6.33 38.30 54.48
CA PRO A 15 5.77 38.10 53.11
C PRO A 15 6.44 39.10 52.09
N VAL A 16 5.98 39.48 50.88
CA VAL A 16 4.70 39.34 50.13
C VAL A 16 4.97 38.83 48.68
N VAL A 17 4.53 39.28 47.49
CA VAL A 17 3.79 40.46 46.93
C VAL A 17 2.94 40.01 45.71
N THR A 18 1.92 40.77 45.31
CA THR A 18 0.96 40.48 44.21
C THR A 18 1.27 41.20 42.88
N SER A 19 0.63 40.76 41.78
CA SER A 19 0.42 41.53 40.55
C SER A 19 -0.99 41.28 39.97
N GLU A 20 -1.46 42.14 39.06
CA GLU A 20 -2.90 42.33 38.75
C GLU A 20 -3.26 42.06 37.26
N VAL A 21 -4.56 42.16 36.94
CA VAL A 21 -5.21 41.71 35.69
C VAL A 21 -5.09 42.73 34.55
N ALA A 22 -5.13 42.26 33.29
CA ALA A 22 -5.25 43.09 32.09
C ALA A 22 -6.43 42.63 31.19
N SER A 23 -7.08 43.55 30.48
CA SER A 23 -8.14 43.26 29.49
C SER A 23 -8.43 44.45 28.56
N THR A 24 -8.33 44.27 27.24
CA THR A 24 -8.97 45.08 26.17
C THR A 24 -8.85 44.34 24.83
N GLU A 25 -9.89 44.37 24.00
CA GLU A 25 -9.91 43.81 22.63
C GLU A 25 -9.52 44.85 21.56
N THR A 26 -9.15 44.40 20.35
CA THR A 26 -9.91 44.67 19.10
C THR A 26 -9.33 43.91 17.88
N VAL A 27 -10.07 43.88 16.76
CA VAL A 27 -9.98 42.89 15.66
C VAL A 27 -9.29 43.41 14.38
N SER A 28 -8.63 42.53 13.61
CA SER A 28 -8.45 42.66 12.15
C SER A 28 -8.26 41.28 11.48
N GLU A 29 -8.50 41.16 10.17
CA GLU A 29 -8.93 39.93 9.48
C GLU A 29 -7.86 39.12 8.69
N LYS A 30 -8.18 37.83 8.46
CA LYS A 30 -7.94 37.03 7.22
C LYS A 30 -6.51 36.48 6.89
N PRO A 31 -6.41 35.36 6.13
CA PRO A 31 -6.89 34.01 6.45
C PRO A 31 -5.78 32.93 6.39
N ILE A 32 -6.11 31.70 6.80
CA ILE A 32 -5.30 30.49 6.58
C ILE A 32 -6.13 29.47 5.78
N SER A 33 -5.48 28.67 4.93
CA SER A 33 -6.10 27.59 4.14
C SER A 33 -5.89 26.22 4.79
N GLU A 34 -6.97 25.53 5.15
CA GLU A 34 -6.94 24.13 5.56
C GLU A 34 -6.92 23.17 4.35
N VAL A 35 -6.41 21.96 4.55
CA VAL A 35 -6.49 20.86 3.59
C VAL A 35 -7.06 19.63 4.30
N THR A 36 -8.35 19.40 4.13
CA THR A 36 -9.04 18.20 4.65
C THR A 36 -9.14 17.14 3.56
N SER A 37 -8.65 15.94 3.85
CA SER A 37 -8.87 14.74 3.03
C SER A 37 -10.28 14.20 3.17
N THR A 38 -10.88 13.71 2.09
CA THR A 38 -12.01 12.77 2.15
C THR A 38 -12.00 11.83 0.93
N ALA A 39 -12.42 10.58 1.12
CA ALA A 39 -12.64 9.64 0.02
C ALA A 39 -14.02 9.88 -0.64
N SER A 40 -14.22 9.33 -1.84
CA SER A 40 -15.47 9.43 -2.60
C SER A 40 -15.87 8.07 -3.17
N SER A 41 -17.18 7.80 -3.25
CA SER A 41 -17.73 6.53 -3.73
C SER A 41 -19.10 6.69 -4.39
N GLU A 42 -19.39 5.79 -5.35
CA GLU A 42 -20.70 5.41 -5.92
C GLU A 42 -21.36 6.25 -7.05
N ALA A 43 -22.33 5.57 -7.71
CA ALA A 43 -23.41 6.07 -8.59
C ALA A 43 -23.14 6.42 -10.08
N ALA A 44 -23.05 5.34 -10.85
CA ALA A 44 -23.25 5.11 -12.30
C ALA A 44 -24.27 5.92 -13.14
N ASN A 45 -24.10 5.80 -14.48
CA ASN A 45 -25.06 6.01 -15.60
C ASN A 45 -25.49 7.47 -15.96
N SER A 46 -25.83 7.83 -17.22
CA SER A 46 -26.12 7.04 -18.45
C SER A 46 -25.91 7.80 -19.79
N GLU A 47 -25.63 7.03 -20.85
CA GLU A 47 -26.12 7.16 -22.26
C GLU A 47 -25.66 8.25 -23.27
N THR A 48 -25.76 7.83 -24.55
CA THR A 48 -26.00 8.59 -25.82
C THR A 48 -24.89 9.33 -26.61
N THR A 49 -24.39 8.60 -27.63
CA THR A 49 -24.37 8.94 -29.09
C THR A 49 -23.43 9.97 -29.76
N HIS A 50 -22.64 9.43 -30.71
CA HIS A 50 -22.44 9.83 -32.12
C HIS A 50 -21.69 11.10 -32.59
N SER A 51 -20.61 10.82 -33.33
CA SER A 51 -20.34 11.21 -34.74
C SER A 51 -20.05 12.66 -35.18
N GLU A 52 -18.94 12.74 -35.95
CA GLU A 52 -18.75 13.53 -37.19
C GLU A 52 -18.56 15.07 -37.09
N VAL A 53 -17.92 15.76 -38.06
CA VAL A 53 -17.24 15.37 -39.31
C VAL A 53 -16.01 16.30 -39.55
N GLY A 54 -15.07 15.98 -40.44
CA GLY A 54 -13.95 16.92 -40.70
C GLY A 54 -12.91 16.58 -41.79
N ALA A 55 -13.27 15.91 -42.88
CA ALA A 55 -12.30 15.49 -43.92
C ALA A 55 -12.34 16.35 -45.20
N THR A 56 -11.16 16.75 -45.71
CA THR A 56 -10.92 17.37 -47.04
C THR A 56 -9.43 17.27 -47.41
N THR A 57 -8.95 17.04 -48.64
CA THR A 57 -9.40 16.28 -49.83
C THR A 57 -8.28 16.31 -50.89
N SER A 58 -8.41 15.53 -51.97
CA SER A 58 -7.58 15.55 -53.21
C SER A 58 -6.18 14.90 -53.09
N GLU A 59 -5.58 14.35 -54.17
CA GLU A 59 -5.98 14.34 -55.59
C GLU A 59 -5.62 12.99 -56.28
N SER A 60 -6.01 12.78 -57.54
CA SER A 60 -5.93 11.48 -58.24
C SER A 60 -5.28 11.59 -59.63
N VAL A 61 -4.36 10.66 -59.95
CA VAL A 61 -3.87 10.36 -61.31
C VAL A 61 -3.55 8.87 -61.43
N THR A 62 -4.03 8.20 -62.50
CA THR A 62 -3.65 6.84 -62.91
C THR A 62 -2.52 6.87 -63.95
N PRO A 63 -1.72 5.80 -64.09
CA PRO A 63 -1.95 4.94 -65.25
C PRO A 63 -1.67 3.44 -65.03
N GLU A 64 -1.95 2.68 -66.09
CA GLU A 64 -1.64 1.27 -66.31
C GLU A 64 -0.12 0.99 -66.32
N ASN A 65 0.31 -0.26 -66.03
CA ASN A 65 0.97 -1.08 -67.05
C ASN A 65 0.95 -2.59 -66.74
N VAL A 66 1.19 -3.39 -67.78
CA VAL A 66 1.06 -4.84 -67.90
C VAL A 66 2.32 -5.60 -67.39
N SER A 67 2.13 -6.87 -67.05
CA SER A 67 3.15 -7.94 -66.90
C SER A 67 4.09 -8.08 -68.12
N PRO A 68 5.20 -8.85 -68.05
CA PRO A 68 5.10 -10.18 -68.69
C PRO A 68 6.02 -11.32 -68.14
N THR A 69 5.61 -12.57 -68.41
CA THR A 69 6.44 -13.79 -68.65
C THR A 69 7.29 -14.37 -67.50
N THR A 70 7.66 -15.68 -67.48
CA THR A 70 7.56 -16.84 -68.42
C THR A 70 7.34 -18.12 -67.57
N SER A 71 6.53 -19.12 -67.94
CA SER A 71 6.85 -20.35 -68.74
C SER A 71 7.87 -21.31 -68.04
N ASP A 72 7.87 -22.65 -68.12
CA ASP A 72 7.20 -23.74 -68.89
C ASP A 72 7.22 -25.04 -68.01
N THR A 73 6.56 -26.21 -68.23
CA THR A 73 5.69 -26.79 -69.28
C THR A 73 4.85 -27.97 -68.73
N ASP A 74 3.79 -28.36 -69.45
CA ASP A 74 3.16 -29.69 -69.61
C ASP A 74 2.70 -30.61 -68.43
N THR A 75 1.37 -30.69 -68.36
CA THR A 75 0.46 -31.81 -67.99
C THR A 75 0.95 -33.27 -68.16
N PRO A 76 0.42 -34.23 -67.35
CA PRO A 76 -0.87 -34.82 -67.74
C PRO A 76 -1.92 -35.06 -66.63
N ASN A 77 -3.16 -34.70 -66.98
CA ASN A 77 -4.42 -35.33 -66.58
C ASN A 77 -4.82 -35.33 -65.09
N SER A 78 -5.50 -34.24 -64.67
CA SER A 78 -6.46 -34.31 -63.57
C SER A 78 -7.60 -35.26 -63.95
N GLN A 79 -7.66 -36.42 -63.29
CA GLN A 79 -8.83 -37.28 -63.34
C GLN A 79 -9.83 -36.77 -62.29
N VAL A 80 -10.75 -35.92 -62.74
CA VAL A 80 -11.71 -35.19 -61.89
C VAL A 80 -12.43 -36.11 -60.89
N PRO A 81 -12.26 -35.89 -59.57
CA PRO A 81 -13.22 -36.33 -58.58
C PRO A 81 -14.47 -35.47 -58.72
N SER A 82 -15.48 -36.09 -59.32
CA SER A 82 -16.90 -36.00 -58.98
C SER A 82 -17.24 -35.20 -57.73
N ALA A 83 -18.32 -34.41 -57.80
CA ALA A 83 -18.90 -33.66 -56.69
C ALA A 83 -18.85 -34.43 -55.37
N GLU A 84 -18.23 -33.84 -54.35
CA GLU A 84 -18.09 -34.48 -53.05
C GLU A 84 -19.47 -34.80 -52.48
N ASN A 85 -19.75 -36.10 -52.34
CA ASN A 85 -21.04 -36.60 -51.88
C ASN A 85 -21.17 -36.33 -50.38
N ASN A 86 -21.56 -35.09 -50.03
CA ASN A 86 -21.73 -34.63 -48.64
C ASN A 86 -22.38 -35.72 -47.77
N ILE A 87 -21.59 -36.27 -46.86
CA ILE A 87 -21.86 -37.54 -46.19
C ILE A 87 -22.79 -37.26 -45.03
N THR A 88 -24.09 -37.32 -45.30
CA THR A 88 -25.15 -37.27 -44.29
C THR A 88 -25.49 -38.67 -43.78
N GLY A 89 -25.94 -38.79 -42.53
CA GLY A 89 -26.66 -39.96 -42.01
C GLY A 89 -25.82 -41.17 -41.57
N GLY A 90 -24.51 -41.02 -41.39
CA GLY A 90 -23.69 -41.97 -40.62
C GLY A 90 -23.71 -41.67 -39.11
N GLN A 91 -22.78 -42.26 -38.35
CA GLN A 91 -22.66 -42.09 -36.90
C GLN A 91 -21.23 -41.75 -36.48
N TRP A 92 -21.08 -40.64 -35.77
CA TRP A 92 -19.88 -40.29 -35.00
C TRP A 92 -19.78 -41.15 -33.74
N TYR A 93 -18.59 -41.62 -33.40
CA TYR A 93 -18.29 -42.22 -32.09
C TYR A 93 -16.83 -41.99 -31.70
N SER A 94 -16.52 -42.12 -30.41
CA SER A 94 -15.15 -42.07 -29.88
C SER A 94 -14.67 -43.46 -29.47
N ASP A 95 -13.39 -43.77 -29.66
CA ASP A 95 -12.75 -44.96 -29.07
C ASP A 95 -12.35 -44.74 -27.60
N ASP A 96 -11.93 -45.81 -26.91
CA ASP A 96 -11.48 -45.77 -25.50
C ASP A 96 -10.25 -44.87 -25.26
N GLN A 97 -9.60 -44.39 -26.33
CA GLN A 97 -8.47 -43.46 -26.29
C GLN A 97 -8.90 -42.02 -26.61
N GLY A 98 -10.19 -41.76 -26.80
CA GLY A 98 -10.76 -40.43 -27.08
C GLY A 98 -10.64 -39.97 -28.54
N ASN A 99 -10.19 -40.83 -29.46
CA ASN A 99 -10.13 -40.47 -30.89
C ASN A 99 -11.52 -40.60 -31.50
N TRP A 100 -11.89 -39.65 -32.35
CA TRP A 100 -13.18 -39.64 -33.04
C TRP A 100 -13.10 -40.43 -34.35
N HIS A 101 -14.17 -41.16 -34.64
CA HIS A 101 -14.36 -41.98 -35.85
C HIS A 101 -15.75 -41.68 -36.42
N TYR A 102 -15.94 -41.86 -37.73
CA TYR A 102 -17.25 -41.78 -38.36
C TYR A 102 -17.56 -43.07 -39.12
N LYS A 103 -18.66 -43.72 -38.75
CA LYS A 103 -19.11 -44.98 -39.33
C LYS A 103 -20.29 -44.77 -40.27
N LYS A 104 -20.20 -45.33 -41.48
CA LYS A 104 -21.29 -45.39 -42.47
C LYS A 104 -21.26 -46.73 -43.19
N ASP A 105 -22.43 -47.32 -43.42
CA ASP A 105 -22.60 -48.64 -44.03
C ASP A 105 -21.69 -49.72 -43.39
N ASP A 106 -21.70 -49.74 -42.05
CA ASP A 106 -20.88 -50.57 -41.14
C ASP A 106 -19.35 -50.46 -41.30
N LYS A 107 -18.84 -49.40 -41.94
CA LYS A 107 -17.41 -49.13 -42.12
C LYS A 107 -17.00 -47.76 -41.60
N ASP A 108 -15.80 -47.68 -41.08
CA ASP A 108 -15.17 -46.42 -40.68
C ASP A 108 -14.58 -45.71 -41.90
N LEU A 109 -14.76 -44.38 -41.96
CA LEU A 109 -14.21 -43.56 -43.03
C LEU A 109 -12.72 -43.29 -42.82
N THR A 110 -12.01 -43.11 -43.93
CA THR A 110 -10.57 -42.79 -43.98
C THR A 110 -10.34 -41.75 -45.09
N GLY A 111 -9.27 -40.96 -44.99
CA GLY A 111 -8.96 -39.86 -45.91
C GLY A 111 -9.77 -38.59 -45.67
N PRO A 112 -9.69 -37.61 -46.59
CA PRO A 112 -10.50 -36.39 -46.55
C PRO A 112 -11.96 -36.71 -46.91
N ASN A 113 -12.90 -36.17 -46.13
CA ASN A 113 -14.34 -36.42 -46.26
C ASN A 113 -15.13 -35.14 -45.94
N LEU A 114 -16.16 -34.85 -46.75
CA LEU A 114 -17.14 -33.80 -46.47
C LEU A 114 -18.33 -34.41 -45.70
N ILE A 115 -18.49 -34.09 -44.42
CA ILE A 115 -19.53 -34.64 -43.53
C ILE A 115 -20.43 -33.50 -43.04
N ASP A 116 -21.73 -33.61 -43.30
CA ASP A 116 -22.76 -32.62 -42.95
C ASP A 116 -22.37 -31.16 -43.30
N GLY A 117 -21.59 -30.98 -44.38
CA GLY A 117 -21.09 -29.69 -44.88
C GLY A 117 -19.73 -29.23 -44.32
N GLN A 118 -19.06 -30.04 -43.49
CA GLN A 118 -17.74 -29.75 -42.91
C GLN A 118 -16.67 -30.68 -43.51
N HIS A 119 -15.55 -30.12 -43.98
CA HIS A 119 -14.42 -30.92 -44.45
C HIS A 119 -13.63 -31.43 -43.24
N VAL A 120 -13.50 -32.75 -43.10
CA VAL A 120 -12.79 -33.44 -42.02
C VAL A 120 -11.85 -34.48 -42.61
N TYR A 121 -10.75 -34.80 -41.91
CA TYR A 121 -9.82 -35.84 -42.34
C TYR A 121 -9.75 -36.97 -41.32
N PHE A 122 -9.84 -38.21 -41.78
CA PHE A 122 -9.59 -39.41 -40.97
C PHE A 122 -8.30 -40.10 -41.43
N ASP A 123 -7.46 -40.54 -40.50
CA ASP A 123 -6.24 -41.26 -40.82
C ASP A 123 -6.51 -42.67 -41.40
N LYS A 124 -5.44 -43.40 -41.73
CA LYS A 124 -5.53 -44.76 -42.29
C LYS A 124 -6.16 -45.80 -41.36
N ASP A 125 -6.31 -45.49 -40.07
CA ASP A 125 -6.89 -46.36 -39.03
C ASP A 125 -8.29 -45.88 -38.58
N GLY A 126 -8.86 -44.88 -39.28
CA GLY A 126 -10.21 -44.36 -39.04
C GLY A 126 -10.28 -43.14 -38.10
N LYS A 127 -9.16 -42.66 -37.56
CA LYS A 127 -9.13 -41.63 -36.52
C LYS A 127 -9.13 -40.22 -37.10
N GLN A 128 -10.03 -39.35 -36.63
CA GLN A 128 -10.11 -37.96 -37.05
C GLN A 128 -8.81 -37.22 -36.69
N VAL A 129 -8.22 -36.53 -37.66
CA VAL A 129 -7.08 -35.62 -37.42
C VAL A 129 -7.62 -34.33 -36.82
N LYS A 130 -7.06 -33.94 -35.67
CA LYS A 130 -7.44 -32.74 -34.90
C LYS A 130 -6.19 -32.06 -34.38
N GLY A 131 -6.14 -30.73 -34.47
CA GLY A 131 -5.05 -29.88 -33.98
C GLY A 131 -3.71 -30.07 -34.71
N ASN A 132 -3.72 -30.58 -35.94
CA ASN A 132 -2.50 -30.92 -36.68
C ASN A 132 -2.72 -30.91 -38.20
N PHE A 133 -1.61 -30.94 -38.96
CA PHE A 133 -1.63 -31.16 -40.40
C PHE A 133 -1.89 -32.63 -40.73
N ALA A 134 -2.82 -32.90 -41.66
CA ALA A 134 -3.08 -34.23 -42.20
C ALA A 134 -2.17 -34.55 -43.40
N GLN A 135 -2.30 -35.75 -43.97
CA GLN A 135 -1.44 -36.25 -45.05
C GLN A 135 -1.69 -35.58 -46.40
N ASP A 136 -2.82 -34.89 -46.55
CA ASP A 136 -3.13 -34.01 -47.68
C ASP A 136 -2.35 -32.68 -47.64
N GLY A 137 -1.79 -32.31 -46.48
CA GLY A 137 -1.00 -31.11 -46.27
C GLY A 137 -1.73 -29.95 -45.58
N HIS A 138 -3.03 -30.09 -45.31
CA HIS A 138 -3.89 -29.07 -44.67
C HIS A 138 -4.01 -29.25 -43.17
N TYR A 139 -4.34 -28.18 -42.44
CA TYR A 139 -4.54 -28.21 -40.98
C TYR A 139 -6.02 -28.41 -40.63
N TYR A 140 -6.28 -29.33 -39.69
CA TYR A 140 -7.62 -29.60 -39.16
C TYR A 140 -7.67 -29.20 -37.68
N ASP A 141 -8.72 -28.49 -37.25
CA ASP A 141 -8.75 -27.78 -35.97
C ASP A 141 -8.73 -28.70 -34.73
N GLY A 142 -8.40 -28.14 -33.57
CA GLY A 142 -8.23 -28.90 -32.33
C GLY A 142 -9.52 -29.40 -31.67
N GLU A 143 -10.62 -28.65 -31.77
CA GLU A 143 -11.86 -28.92 -31.04
C GLU A 143 -12.86 -29.73 -31.87
N LEU A 144 -13.04 -29.37 -33.14
CA LEU A 144 -14.03 -29.99 -34.04
C LEU A 144 -13.37 -30.94 -35.05
N GLY A 145 -12.17 -30.62 -35.52
CA GLY A 145 -11.41 -31.39 -36.52
C GLY A 145 -11.83 -31.07 -37.96
N HIS A 146 -12.23 -29.82 -38.19
CA HIS A 146 -12.61 -29.27 -39.50
C HIS A 146 -11.41 -28.57 -40.16
N LEU A 147 -11.40 -28.55 -41.50
CA LEU A 147 -10.39 -27.83 -42.30
C LEU A 147 -10.32 -26.35 -41.90
N THR A 148 -9.13 -25.88 -41.54
CA THR A 148 -8.86 -24.49 -41.14
C THR A 148 -8.28 -23.68 -42.30
N THR A 149 -8.73 -22.43 -42.46
CA THR A 149 -8.29 -21.49 -43.51
C THR A 149 -8.12 -20.07 -42.95
N GLU A 150 -7.35 -19.23 -43.66
CA GLU A 150 -7.07 -17.81 -43.37
C GLU A 150 -6.72 -17.51 -41.90
N SER A 151 -5.93 -18.39 -41.26
CA SER A 151 -5.74 -18.41 -39.81
C SER A 151 -4.32 -18.80 -39.39
N PHE A 152 -3.89 -18.28 -38.23
CA PHE A 152 -2.73 -18.82 -37.52
C PHE A 152 -3.10 -20.16 -36.87
N VAL A 153 -2.28 -21.18 -37.11
CA VAL A 153 -2.44 -22.54 -36.57
C VAL A 153 -1.15 -23.02 -35.91
N THR A 154 -1.24 -23.97 -34.99
CA THR A 154 -0.07 -24.47 -34.25
C THR A 154 -0.12 -25.98 -34.05
N THR A 155 1.04 -26.63 -34.12
CA THR A 155 1.20 -28.07 -33.86
C THR A 155 1.82 -28.35 -32.47
N GLY A 156 1.79 -27.35 -31.57
CA GLY A 156 2.48 -27.41 -30.27
C GLY A 156 3.93 -26.91 -30.32
N ASP A 157 4.59 -26.90 -29.15
CA ASP A 157 6.01 -26.53 -28.98
C ASP A 157 6.42 -25.18 -29.63
N ASN A 158 5.52 -24.19 -29.62
CA ASN A 158 5.67 -22.88 -30.30
C ASN A 158 5.88 -22.97 -31.82
N HIS A 159 5.53 -24.09 -32.46
CA HIS A 159 5.49 -24.21 -33.92
C HIS A 159 4.21 -23.57 -34.44
N TRP A 160 4.33 -22.34 -34.92
CA TRP A 160 3.25 -21.56 -35.53
C TRP A 160 3.36 -21.56 -37.05
N TYR A 161 2.22 -21.63 -37.71
CA TYR A 161 2.04 -21.57 -39.15
C TYR A 161 0.90 -20.59 -39.43
N TYR A 162 0.80 -20.09 -40.66
CA TYR A 162 -0.42 -19.44 -41.15
C TYR A 162 -0.90 -20.21 -42.37
N VAL A 163 -2.19 -20.56 -42.39
CA VAL A 163 -2.84 -21.23 -43.52
C VAL A 163 -3.68 -20.21 -44.29
N ASP A 164 -3.63 -20.29 -45.61
CA ASP A 164 -4.30 -19.37 -46.51
C ASP A 164 -5.79 -19.75 -46.72
N LYS A 165 -6.46 -19.10 -47.68
CA LYS A 165 -7.86 -19.34 -48.06
C LYS A 165 -8.15 -20.73 -48.66
N THR A 166 -7.12 -21.46 -49.07
CA THR A 166 -7.22 -22.87 -49.48
C THR A 166 -6.81 -23.85 -48.38
N GLY A 167 -6.27 -23.34 -47.27
CA GLY A 167 -5.75 -24.16 -46.16
C GLY A 167 -4.28 -24.54 -46.33
N GLU A 168 -3.60 -24.06 -47.38
CA GLU A 168 -2.18 -24.28 -47.59
C GLU A 168 -1.35 -23.35 -46.69
N LYS A 169 -0.24 -23.87 -46.14
CA LYS A 169 0.65 -23.08 -45.27
C LYS A 169 1.56 -22.15 -46.08
N VAL A 170 1.56 -20.87 -45.74
CA VAL A 170 2.34 -19.83 -46.43
C VAL A 170 3.83 -19.88 -46.08
N THR A 171 4.68 -19.35 -46.96
CA THR A 171 6.14 -19.21 -46.77
C THR A 171 6.61 -17.81 -47.15
N GLY A 172 7.84 -17.44 -46.78
CA GLY A 172 8.44 -16.13 -47.06
C GLY A 172 7.94 -15.01 -46.14
N LEU A 173 8.11 -13.76 -46.59
CA LEU A 173 7.50 -12.57 -45.96
C LEU A 173 6.01 -12.54 -46.30
N GLN A 174 5.18 -12.28 -45.30
CA GLN A 174 3.72 -12.27 -45.42
C GLN A 174 3.12 -11.11 -44.64
N GLU A 175 2.20 -10.38 -45.25
CA GLU A 175 1.43 -9.32 -44.59
C GLU A 175 0.08 -9.90 -44.16
N ILE A 176 -0.19 -9.89 -42.85
CA ILE A 176 -1.39 -10.47 -42.24
C ILE A 176 -2.00 -9.39 -41.34
N GLY A 177 -3.11 -8.80 -41.81
CA GLY A 177 -3.67 -7.59 -41.20
C GLY A 177 -2.78 -6.38 -41.44
N ASP A 178 -2.41 -5.67 -40.38
CA ASP A 178 -1.54 -4.49 -40.39
C ASP A 178 -0.04 -4.83 -40.19
N LYS A 179 0.32 -6.11 -40.21
CA LYS A 179 1.62 -6.62 -39.71
C LYS A 179 2.33 -7.54 -40.68
N THR A 180 3.64 -7.37 -40.77
CA THR A 180 4.54 -8.26 -41.52
C THR A 180 5.11 -9.35 -40.62
N TYR A 181 5.03 -10.59 -41.10
CA TYR A 181 5.58 -11.81 -40.50
C TYR A 181 6.54 -12.48 -41.49
N HIS A 182 7.34 -13.44 -41.01
CA HIS A 182 8.15 -14.32 -41.87
C HIS A 182 7.91 -15.79 -41.52
N PHE A 183 7.71 -16.62 -42.53
CA PHE A 183 7.58 -18.07 -42.43
C PHE A 183 8.69 -18.72 -43.26
N ASN A 184 9.43 -19.69 -42.71
CA ASN A 184 10.51 -20.34 -43.45
C ASN A 184 9.97 -21.31 -44.53
N ASP A 185 10.87 -21.95 -45.27
CA ASP A 185 10.57 -22.88 -46.38
C ASP A 185 9.67 -24.08 -46.01
N LYS A 186 9.42 -24.32 -44.70
CA LYS A 186 8.51 -25.35 -44.18
C LYS A 186 7.17 -24.79 -43.70
N GLY A 187 6.93 -23.49 -43.87
CA GLY A 187 5.77 -22.74 -43.38
C GLY A 187 5.84 -22.33 -41.91
N LEU A 188 6.97 -22.57 -41.22
CA LEU A 188 7.10 -22.29 -39.78
C LEU A 188 7.46 -20.82 -39.54
N GLN A 189 6.67 -20.14 -38.71
CA GLN A 189 6.83 -18.74 -38.33
C GLN A 189 8.19 -18.51 -37.66
N THR A 190 8.90 -17.48 -38.10
CA THR A 190 10.21 -17.09 -37.56
C THR A 190 10.03 -16.11 -36.41
N LYS A 191 10.67 -16.41 -35.28
CA LYS A 191 10.61 -15.61 -34.04
C LYS A 191 11.99 -15.46 -33.42
N GLY A 192 12.28 -14.29 -32.85
CA GLY A 192 13.49 -14.01 -32.07
C GLY A 192 14.81 -14.02 -32.87
N GLN A 193 14.74 -14.00 -34.20
CA GLN A 193 15.89 -14.20 -35.09
C GLN A 193 15.90 -13.18 -36.23
N ARG A 194 17.11 -12.93 -36.78
CA ARG A 194 17.32 -12.08 -37.95
C ARG A 194 17.33 -12.93 -39.22
N VAL A 195 16.39 -12.65 -40.13
CA VAL A 195 16.34 -13.23 -41.48
C VAL A 195 17.01 -12.26 -42.45
N VAL A 196 17.60 -12.77 -43.53
CA VAL A 196 18.05 -11.94 -44.66
C VAL A 196 17.23 -12.31 -45.90
N VAL A 197 16.52 -11.34 -46.46
CA VAL A 197 15.72 -11.46 -47.69
C VAL A 197 16.17 -10.34 -48.62
N ASP A 198 16.56 -10.67 -49.86
CA ASP A 198 17.09 -9.75 -50.86
C ASP A 198 18.24 -8.83 -50.35
N GLY A 199 19.07 -9.38 -49.46
CA GLY A 199 20.18 -8.66 -48.82
C GLY A 199 19.78 -7.73 -47.66
N LYS A 200 18.49 -7.35 -47.55
CA LYS A 200 17.93 -6.65 -46.38
C LYS A 200 17.77 -7.62 -45.20
N GLY A 201 17.93 -7.12 -43.98
CA GLY A 201 18.09 -7.97 -42.80
C GLY A 201 17.12 -7.67 -41.67
N TYR A 202 15.96 -8.33 -41.71
CA TYR A 202 14.80 -8.12 -40.85
C TYR A 202 14.89 -8.92 -39.55
N TYR A 203 14.44 -8.35 -38.42
CA TYR A 203 14.34 -9.06 -37.13
C TYR A 203 12.89 -9.20 -36.68
N PHE A 204 12.51 -10.40 -36.26
CA PHE A 204 11.14 -10.74 -35.86
C PHE A 204 11.05 -10.99 -34.36
N HIS A 205 10.01 -10.47 -33.73
CA HIS A 205 9.78 -10.49 -32.28
C HIS A 205 9.85 -11.93 -31.70
N PRO A 206 10.48 -12.16 -30.53
CA PRO A 206 10.60 -13.50 -29.91
C PRO A 206 9.25 -14.15 -29.57
N GLU A 207 8.30 -13.39 -28.98
CA GLU A 207 6.99 -13.95 -28.62
C GLU A 207 6.00 -14.10 -29.79
N ASN A 208 5.70 -13.02 -30.52
CA ASN A 208 4.60 -13.00 -31.51
C ASN A 208 5.04 -13.10 -32.98
N GLY A 209 6.34 -13.01 -33.29
CA GLY A 209 6.87 -13.10 -34.65
C GLY A 209 6.68 -11.85 -35.53
N GLU A 210 6.18 -10.73 -34.98
CA GLU A 210 6.00 -9.48 -35.73
C GLU A 210 7.34 -8.83 -36.11
N LEU A 211 7.41 -8.22 -37.30
CA LEU A 211 8.57 -7.43 -37.74
C LEU A 211 8.86 -6.23 -36.83
N TRP A 212 10.14 -6.02 -36.48
CA TRP A 212 10.60 -4.81 -35.77
C TRP A 212 11.01 -3.70 -36.76
N ASN A 213 10.15 -2.70 -36.92
CA ASN A 213 10.40 -1.46 -37.67
C ASN A 213 10.18 -0.21 -36.78
N ASN A 214 10.86 0.89 -37.09
CA ASN A 214 10.81 2.19 -36.38
C ASN A 214 10.84 2.08 -34.83
N LYS A 215 11.69 1.22 -34.28
CA LYS A 215 11.73 0.89 -32.84
C LYS A 215 13.16 0.81 -32.33
N ILE A 216 13.36 1.25 -31.09
CA ILE A 216 14.57 0.90 -30.31
C ILE A 216 14.40 -0.56 -29.87
N ALA A 217 15.43 -1.36 -30.11
CA ALA A 217 15.43 -2.80 -29.94
C ALA A 217 16.66 -3.24 -29.14
N LEU A 218 16.43 -4.07 -28.12
CA LEU A 218 17.49 -4.69 -27.35
C LEU A 218 18.01 -5.95 -28.06
N TYR A 219 19.30 -5.99 -28.37
CA TYR A 219 19.98 -7.17 -28.88
C TYR A 219 20.99 -7.70 -27.85
N HIS A 220 20.64 -8.82 -27.21
CA HIS A 220 21.51 -9.52 -26.27
C HIS A 220 22.73 -10.11 -26.99
N SER A 221 23.88 -9.44 -26.91
CA SER A 221 25.13 -9.93 -27.50
C SER A 221 25.91 -10.80 -26.52
N THR A 222 25.60 -12.10 -26.48
CA THR A 222 26.28 -13.08 -25.59
C THR A 222 27.70 -13.39 -26.07
N ARG A 223 28.62 -12.42 -26.02
CA ARG A 223 30.05 -12.57 -26.31
C ARG A 223 30.87 -12.24 -25.08
N TYR A 224 31.04 -13.23 -24.22
CA TYR A 224 31.80 -13.15 -22.97
C TYR A 224 33.20 -12.55 -23.16
N ILE A 225 33.44 -11.40 -22.53
CA ILE A 225 34.78 -10.90 -22.20
C ILE A 225 34.76 -10.59 -20.70
N ASN A 226 35.55 -11.33 -19.91
CA ASN A 226 35.71 -11.16 -18.46
C ASN A 226 34.40 -11.07 -17.64
N GLY A 227 33.37 -11.82 -18.02
CA GLY A 227 32.21 -12.13 -17.15
C GLY A 227 31.13 -11.05 -17.05
N THR A 228 31.20 -9.98 -17.84
CA THR A 228 30.09 -9.02 -18.02
C THR A 228 29.38 -9.29 -19.34
N SER A 229 28.06 -9.16 -19.35
CA SER A 229 27.21 -9.16 -20.54
C SER A 229 26.64 -7.75 -20.68
N ASP A 230 27.06 -7.02 -21.71
CA ASP A 230 26.55 -5.67 -21.98
C ASP A 230 25.45 -5.73 -23.05
N ASP A 231 24.31 -5.12 -22.72
CA ASP A 231 23.14 -5.01 -23.58
C ASP A 231 23.38 -3.96 -24.68
N ILE A 232 23.20 -4.36 -25.95
CA ILE A 232 23.39 -3.46 -27.09
C ILE A 232 22.03 -3.04 -27.65
N TYR A 233 21.76 -1.75 -27.62
CA TYR A 233 20.54 -1.14 -28.13
C TYR A 233 20.75 -0.65 -29.57
N TYR A 234 19.96 -1.16 -30.50
CA TYR A 234 19.91 -0.70 -31.89
C TYR A 234 18.60 0.04 -32.15
N TYR A 235 18.60 1.03 -33.04
CA TYR A 235 17.38 1.58 -33.60
C TYR A 235 17.19 1.01 -35.01
N TYR A 236 16.06 0.34 -35.23
CA TYR A 236 15.63 -0.09 -36.56
C TYR A 236 14.82 1.03 -37.20
N ASP A 237 15.21 1.44 -38.41
CA ASP A 237 14.49 2.46 -39.18
C ASP A 237 13.15 1.95 -39.76
N ASN A 238 12.49 2.76 -40.57
CA ASN A 238 11.20 2.42 -41.18
C ASN A 238 11.29 1.19 -42.11
N ASP A 239 12.44 0.99 -42.76
CA ASP A 239 12.74 -0.10 -43.69
C ASP A 239 13.31 -1.36 -42.97
N GLY A 240 13.47 -1.30 -41.65
CA GLY A 240 14.03 -2.38 -40.83
C GLY A 240 15.56 -2.48 -40.86
N ASN A 241 16.29 -1.44 -41.27
CA ASN A 241 17.75 -1.42 -41.21
C ASN A 241 18.26 -0.90 -39.87
N ILE A 242 19.46 -1.33 -39.47
CA ILE A 242 20.13 -0.82 -38.27
C ILE A 242 20.69 0.57 -38.56
N TYR A 243 20.15 1.58 -37.88
CA TYR A 243 20.63 2.96 -37.92
C TYR A 243 21.87 3.16 -37.03
N THR A 244 22.79 4.04 -37.45
CA THR A 244 23.90 4.51 -36.61
C THR A 244 24.09 6.03 -36.77
N GLY A 245 24.54 6.70 -35.70
CA GLY A 245 24.65 8.15 -35.59
C GLY A 245 23.63 8.77 -34.62
N PRO A 246 23.57 10.11 -34.54
CA PRO A 246 22.67 10.84 -33.66
C PRO A 246 21.21 10.80 -34.17
N LYS A 247 20.26 10.54 -33.27
CA LYS A 247 18.83 10.43 -33.59
C LYS A 247 17.99 10.98 -32.43
N THR A 248 17.03 11.84 -32.73
CA THR A 248 15.99 12.23 -31.77
C THR A 248 14.81 11.28 -31.88
N ILE A 249 14.32 10.79 -30.73
CA ILE A 249 13.12 9.92 -30.60
C ILE A 249 12.34 10.45 -29.39
N ASP A 250 11.06 10.79 -29.58
CA ASP A 250 10.16 11.33 -28.54
C ASP A 250 10.77 12.50 -27.73
N GLY A 251 11.47 13.40 -28.42
CA GLY A 251 12.15 14.55 -27.84
C GLY A 251 13.47 14.24 -27.09
N LYS A 252 13.84 12.96 -26.95
CA LYS A 252 15.11 12.51 -26.35
C LYS A 252 16.17 12.34 -27.42
N GLU A 253 17.41 12.73 -27.11
CA GLU A 253 18.56 12.51 -27.98
C GLU A 253 19.22 11.16 -27.70
N TYR A 254 19.48 10.40 -28.77
CA TYR A 254 20.23 9.16 -28.77
C TYR A 254 21.41 9.24 -29.74
N TYR A 255 22.45 8.44 -29.50
CA TYR A 255 23.54 8.17 -30.45
C TYR A 255 23.71 6.66 -30.60
N PHE A 256 23.27 6.12 -31.74
CA PHE A 256 23.36 4.69 -32.01
C PHE A 256 24.72 4.33 -32.61
N GLN A 257 25.43 3.41 -31.96
CA GLN A 257 26.83 3.14 -32.27
C GLN A 257 26.99 2.01 -33.30
N PRO A 258 27.98 2.09 -34.21
CA PRO A 258 28.50 0.90 -34.90
C PRO A 258 28.97 -0.14 -33.87
N ALA A 259 28.71 -1.42 -34.14
CA ALA A 259 28.89 -2.48 -33.15
C ALA A 259 30.33 -2.52 -32.55
N MET A 260 30.41 -2.65 -31.22
CA MET A 260 31.63 -2.77 -30.41
C MET A 260 32.51 -1.51 -30.28
N VAL A 261 31.94 -0.30 -30.39
CA VAL A 261 32.67 0.97 -30.15
C VAL A 261 32.37 1.54 -28.75
N TYR A 262 33.08 1.06 -27.72
CA TYR A 262 32.92 1.49 -26.32
C TYR A 262 33.42 2.93 -26.03
N TYR A 263 32.76 3.94 -26.59
CA TYR A 263 32.95 5.34 -26.20
C TYR A 263 31.59 5.97 -25.88
N SER A 264 31.35 6.22 -24.60
CA SER A 264 30.15 6.91 -24.08
C SER A 264 30.29 8.45 -24.07
N LYS A 265 31.33 8.99 -24.71
CA LYS A 265 31.51 10.43 -24.96
C LYS A 265 31.65 10.67 -26.46
N PHE A 266 31.01 11.73 -26.96
CA PHE A 266 31.15 12.20 -28.35
C PHE A 266 31.47 13.67 -28.40
N LYS A 267 32.44 14.06 -29.24
CA LYS A 267 32.83 15.46 -29.41
C LYS A 267 31.83 16.20 -30.31
N ASN A 268 31.26 17.26 -29.77
CA ASN A 268 30.30 18.14 -30.44
C ASN A 268 31.01 19.09 -31.43
N PRO A 269 30.31 19.68 -32.42
CA PRO A 269 30.92 20.58 -33.40
C PRO A 269 31.51 21.88 -32.82
N ASP A 270 31.06 22.32 -31.64
CA ASP A 270 31.58 23.48 -30.91
C ASP A 270 32.88 23.18 -30.13
N GLY A 271 33.27 21.90 -30.07
CA GLY A 271 34.46 21.42 -29.36
C GLY A 271 34.20 20.85 -27.96
N THR A 272 32.98 20.96 -27.42
CA THR A 272 32.56 20.30 -26.17
C THR A 272 32.40 18.79 -26.36
N GLU A 273 32.17 18.03 -25.28
CA GLU A 273 31.86 16.59 -25.36
C GLU A 273 30.52 16.29 -24.70
N SER A 274 29.63 15.56 -25.37
CA SER A 274 28.36 15.05 -24.81
C SER A 274 28.53 13.63 -24.26
N TYR A 275 27.94 13.32 -23.11
CA TYR A 275 27.89 11.94 -22.59
C TYR A 275 26.57 11.23 -22.96
N TYR A 276 26.69 9.96 -23.36
CA TYR A 276 25.57 9.07 -23.68
C TYR A 276 25.70 7.78 -22.85
N ASN A 277 24.58 7.32 -22.29
CA ASN A 277 24.54 6.13 -21.43
C ASN A 277 24.60 4.81 -22.22
N GLU A 278 24.43 3.68 -21.53
CA GLU A 278 24.54 2.33 -22.10
C GLU A 278 23.44 2.02 -23.12
N GLN A 279 22.28 2.70 -23.03
CA GLN A 279 21.19 2.67 -24.02
C GLN A 279 21.46 3.62 -25.21
N GLY A 280 22.61 4.28 -25.24
CA GLY A 280 22.93 5.31 -26.22
C GLY A 280 22.14 6.61 -26.03
N GLN A 281 21.42 6.82 -24.93
CA GLN A 281 20.68 8.06 -24.65
C GLN A 281 21.59 9.12 -24.05
N LYS A 282 21.49 10.37 -24.52
CA LYS A 282 22.24 11.50 -23.94
C LYS A 282 21.82 11.74 -22.49
N VAL A 283 22.80 11.93 -21.61
CA VAL A 283 22.56 12.18 -20.17
C VAL A 283 22.62 13.67 -19.89
N TYR A 284 21.74 14.11 -18.99
CA TYR A 284 21.58 15.50 -18.55
C TYR A 284 21.59 15.55 -17.02
N ASN A 285 22.35 16.48 -16.42
CA ASN A 285 22.55 16.64 -14.98
C ASN A 285 22.88 15.32 -14.22
N GLY A 286 23.59 14.40 -14.89
CA GLY A 286 23.67 13.00 -14.47
C GLY A 286 25.09 12.43 -14.50
N TRP A 287 25.33 11.45 -13.63
CA TRP A 287 26.56 10.68 -13.60
C TRP A 287 26.58 9.63 -14.71
N GLY A 288 27.75 9.43 -15.30
CA GLY A 288 28.04 8.41 -16.29
C GLY A 288 29.32 7.65 -15.96
N LYS A 289 29.61 6.62 -16.75
CA LYS A 289 30.90 5.92 -16.79
C LYS A 289 31.45 5.82 -18.20
N ILE A 290 32.75 6.02 -18.37
CA ILE A 290 33.47 5.63 -19.60
C ILE A 290 33.87 4.17 -19.48
N ARG A 291 33.81 3.36 -20.55
CA ARG A 291 34.33 1.98 -20.58
C ARG A 291 35.59 1.90 -21.45
N TYR A 292 36.77 1.85 -20.86
CA TYR A 292 38.03 1.74 -21.63
C TYR A 292 38.46 0.28 -21.84
N MET A 293 38.34 -0.22 -23.08
CA MET A 293 38.77 -1.57 -23.45
C MET A 293 40.30 -1.70 -23.54
N TYR A 294 40.95 -2.10 -22.45
CA TYR A 294 42.36 -2.49 -22.45
C TYR A 294 42.56 -3.95 -22.87
N LEU A 295 43.41 -4.17 -23.88
CA LEU A 295 43.85 -5.48 -24.40
C LEU A 295 44.64 -6.37 -23.39
N ARG A 296 44.61 -6.05 -22.09
CA ARG A 296 45.28 -6.80 -21.00
C ARG A 296 44.38 -7.03 -19.77
N GLY A 297 43.07 -7.04 -19.95
CA GLY A 297 42.14 -7.73 -19.03
C GLY A 297 41.60 -6.95 -17.83
N TYR A 298 42.00 -5.70 -17.62
CA TYR A 298 41.37 -4.80 -16.65
C TYR A 298 40.58 -3.70 -17.37
N LEU A 299 39.26 -3.68 -17.16
CA LEU A 299 38.38 -2.60 -17.62
C LEU A 299 38.37 -1.51 -16.54
N TRP A 300 39.15 -0.44 -16.71
CA TRP A 300 39.00 0.76 -15.88
C TRP A 300 37.86 1.62 -16.41
N THR A 301 37.00 2.10 -15.50
CA THR A 301 35.79 2.86 -15.85
C THR A 301 35.66 4.12 -14.99
N PRO A 302 36.28 5.25 -15.37
CA PRO A 302 36.14 6.48 -14.60
C PRO A 302 34.69 6.94 -14.59
N SER A 303 34.28 7.52 -13.47
CA SER A 303 33.03 8.28 -13.38
C SER A 303 33.16 9.56 -14.21
N VAL A 304 32.07 10.02 -14.81
CA VAL A 304 31.97 11.36 -15.43
C VAL A 304 30.65 12.01 -15.03
N TYR A 305 30.53 13.33 -15.18
CA TYR A 305 29.27 14.02 -14.96
C TYR A 305 28.90 14.88 -16.17
N ALA A 306 27.66 14.75 -16.63
CA ALA A 306 27.06 15.55 -17.68
C ALA A 306 26.24 16.69 -17.07
N ASP A 307 26.43 17.92 -17.54
CA ASP A 307 25.74 19.11 -17.05
C ASP A 307 24.30 19.25 -17.58
N GLU A 308 23.70 20.42 -17.38
CA GLU A 308 22.34 20.76 -17.83
C GLU A 308 22.15 20.82 -19.35
N ASN A 309 23.24 20.88 -20.11
CA ASN A 309 23.28 20.81 -21.58
C ASN A 309 23.65 19.38 -22.07
N GLY A 310 23.99 18.50 -21.14
CA GLY A 310 24.52 17.16 -21.37
C GLY A 310 26.03 17.14 -21.69
N HIS A 311 26.74 18.24 -21.44
CA HIS A 311 28.17 18.37 -21.67
C HIS A 311 28.97 17.80 -20.50
N VAL A 312 30.06 17.09 -20.81
CA VAL A 312 30.98 16.52 -19.84
C VAL A 312 31.71 17.64 -19.09
N VAL A 313 31.69 17.54 -17.76
CA VAL A 313 32.30 18.52 -16.87
C VAL A 313 33.81 18.29 -16.74
N HIS A 314 34.56 19.40 -16.71
CA HIS A 314 36.00 19.45 -16.44
C HIS A 314 36.28 20.36 -15.23
N GLY A 315 37.40 20.15 -14.55
CA GLY A 315 37.83 20.95 -13.41
C GLY A 315 36.97 20.77 -12.15
N PHE A 316 36.94 21.78 -11.29
CA PHE A 316 36.15 21.74 -10.06
C PHE A 316 34.65 21.99 -10.32
N LYS A 317 33.79 21.11 -9.83
CA LYS A 317 32.32 21.26 -9.90
C LYS A 317 31.67 20.84 -8.60
N ARG A 318 30.65 21.59 -8.14
CA ARG A 318 29.75 21.14 -7.08
C ARG A 318 28.56 20.40 -7.68
N ILE A 319 28.29 19.20 -7.18
CA ILE A 319 27.18 18.32 -7.60
C ILE A 319 26.49 17.87 -6.32
N ASN A 320 25.19 18.17 -6.17
CA ASN A 320 24.39 17.89 -4.96
C ASN A 320 25.10 18.34 -3.66
N GLY A 321 25.67 19.56 -3.67
CA GLY A 321 26.41 20.16 -2.56
C GLY A 321 27.86 19.68 -2.38
N GLN A 322 28.20 18.48 -2.86
CA GLN A 322 29.54 17.91 -2.77
C GLN A 322 30.46 18.47 -3.86
N LEU A 323 31.74 18.71 -3.54
CA LEU A 323 32.73 19.19 -4.49
C LEU A 323 33.46 18.00 -5.13
N TYR A 324 33.69 18.05 -6.44
CA TYR A 324 34.43 17.06 -7.20
C TYR A 324 35.43 17.76 -8.13
N TYR A 325 36.49 17.05 -8.55
CA TYR A 325 37.42 17.51 -9.57
C TYR A 325 37.48 16.50 -10.72
N PHE A 326 37.23 16.98 -11.94
CA PHE A 326 37.34 16.24 -13.19
C PHE A 326 38.60 16.70 -13.92
N ASP A 327 39.33 15.79 -14.56
CA ASP A 327 40.57 16.11 -15.26
C ASP A 327 40.35 16.68 -16.68
N GLU A 328 41.44 16.88 -17.43
CA GLU A 328 41.39 17.37 -18.82
C GLU A 328 40.65 16.41 -19.77
N SER A 329 40.50 15.13 -19.41
CA SER A 329 39.67 14.16 -20.13
C SER A 329 38.20 14.15 -19.68
N GLY A 330 37.84 14.97 -18.68
CA GLY A 330 36.50 14.99 -18.08
C GLY A 330 36.22 13.77 -17.20
N SER A 331 37.24 12.93 -16.98
CA SER A 331 37.18 11.82 -16.02
C SER A 331 37.21 12.41 -14.61
N LEU A 332 36.31 11.94 -13.74
CA LEU A 332 36.39 12.23 -12.32
C LEU A 332 37.76 11.73 -11.84
N ARG A 333 38.42 12.51 -10.97
CA ARG A 333 39.63 12.09 -10.27
C ARG A 333 39.28 11.11 -9.13
N ASP A 334 38.68 9.98 -9.52
CA ASP A 334 38.54 8.80 -8.68
C ASP A 334 39.80 7.90 -8.77
N ASP A 335 39.73 6.68 -8.25
CA ASP A 335 40.91 5.87 -7.91
C ASP A 335 41.49 5.21 -9.16
N VAL A 336 42.51 5.84 -9.75
CA VAL A 336 43.22 5.33 -10.94
C VAL A 336 44.09 4.14 -10.53
N PRO A 337 43.86 2.92 -11.06
CA PRO A 337 44.60 1.71 -10.68
C PRO A 337 46.11 1.87 -10.88
N GLY A 338 46.83 2.07 -9.77
CA GLY A 338 48.28 2.26 -9.76
C GLY A 338 48.79 3.54 -9.09
N SER A 339 47.93 4.45 -8.60
CA SER A 339 48.35 5.69 -7.92
C SER A 339 48.16 5.63 -6.40
N PRO A 340 49.22 5.63 -5.57
CA PRO A 340 49.10 5.51 -4.12
C PRO A 340 48.95 6.88 -3.41
N ASN A 341 47.97 7.70 -3.79
CA ASN A 341 47.54 8.79 -2.89
C ASN A 341 46.15 9.39 -3.18
N PRO A 342 45.25 9.49 -2.16
CA PRO A 342 44.02 10.30 -2.25
C PRO A 342 44.26 11.82 -2.18
N LEU A 343 45.49 12.22 -1.80
CA LEU A 343 45.96 13.60 -1.73
C LEU A 343 46.57 14.03 -3.08
N PHE A 344 46.09 15.13 -3.67
CA PHE A 344 46.54 15.61 -4.97
C PHE A 344 46.71 17.13 -5.04
N GLN A 345 47.47 17.62 -6.03
CA GLN A 345 47.58 19.04 -6.32
C GLN A 345 46.76 19.48 -7.54
N VAL A 346 46.29 20.73 -7.49
CA VAL A 346 45.86 21.55 -8.63
C VAL A 346 46.37 22.98 -8.36
N ASP A 347 47.05 23.59 -9.34
CA ASP A 347 47.64 24.94 -9.24
C ASP A 347 48.50 25.17 -7.97
N GLY A 348 49.26 24.13 -7.56
CA GLY A 348 50.09 24.15 -6.35
C GLY A 348 49.33 24.07 -5.02
N ASN A 349 47.99 24.06 -5.04
CA ASN A 349 47.15 23.86 -3.86
C ASN A 349 46.86 22.37 -3.67
N TRP A 350 46.86 21.89 -2.43
CA TRP A 350 46.55 20.49 -2.10
C TRP A 350 45.06 20.27 -1.83
N TYR A 351 44.54 19.11 -2.25
CA TYR A 351 43.16 18.67 -2.09
C TYR A 351 43.14 17.18 -1.71
N TYR A 352 42.14 16.73 -0.95
CA TYR A 352 41.96 15.32 -0.58
C TYR A 352 40.62 14.82 -1.10
N ALA A 353 40.62 13.84 -2.01
CA ALA A 353 39.42 13.15 -2.44
C ALA A 353 39.07 11.98 -1.49
N GLN A 354 37.78 11.75 -1.25
CA GLN A 354 37.30 10.73 -0.30
C GLN A 354 36.94 9.42 -1.03
N PHE A 355 37.66 8.35 -0.70
CA PHE A 355 37.56 7.05 -1.40
C PHE A 355 36.90 5.94 -0.58
N SER A 356 37.04 5.98 0.75
CA SER A 356 36.42 5.03 1.68
C SER A 356 34.90 5.17 1.75
N LYS A 357 34.34 6.27 1.23
CA LYS A 357 32.91 6.61 1.32
C LYS A 357 32.35 6.87 -0.08
N TYR A 358 31.32 6.10 -0.46
CA TYR A 358 30.43 6.50 -1.55
C TYR A 358 29.50 7.60 -1.04
N ILE A 359 29.34 8.67 -1.82
CA ILE A 359 28.36 9.74 -1.57
C ILE A 359 27.51 9.86 -2.83
N ASN A 360 26.19 9.72 -2.68
CA ASN A 360 25.23 9.66 -3.80
C ASN A 360 25.62 8.61 -4.88
N GLY A 361 26.18 7.47 -4.45
CA GLY A 361 26.63 6.38 -5.33
C GLY A 361 28.03 6.52 -5.93
N VAL A 362 28.73 7.64 -5.71
CA VAL A 362 30.02 7.95 -6.35
C VAL A 362 31.13 8.21 -5.30
N ARG A 363 32.38 7.86 -5.61
CA ARG A 363 33.57 8.14 -4.78
C ARG A 363 34.22 9.46 -5.20
N GLY A 364 35.37 9.81 -4.63
CA GLY A 364 36.20 10.92 -5.12
C GLY A 364 35.70 12.32 -4.74
N ALA A 365 34.64 12.42 -3.93
CA ALA A 365 34.16 13.70 -3.40
C ALA A 365 35.26 14.35 -2.55
N ILE A 366 35.62 15.58 -2.88
CA ILE A 366 36.67 16.34 -2.19
C ILE A 366 36.20 16.66 -0.77
N LEU A 367 37.10 16.44 0.18
CA LEU A 367 36.91 16.84 1.57
C LEU A 367 36.82 18.38 1.63
N THR A 368 35.75 18.91 2.19
CA THR A 368 35.50 20.36 2.32
C THR A 368 35.05 20.66 3.76
N ASN A 369 35.30 21.87 4.24
CA ASN A 369 34.90 22.36 5.58
C ASN A 369 35.23 21.37 6.72
N ALA A 370 36.42 20.78 6.69
CA ALA A 370 36.74 19.66 7.58
C ALA A 370 38.21 19.62 7.99
N PHE A 371 38.43 19.12 9.20
CA PHE A 371 39.75 18.86 9.76
C PHE A 371 40.16 17.41 9.43
N THR A 372 41.41 17.20 9.04
CA THR A 372 41.93 15.87 8.68
C THR A 372 43.37 15.69 9.15
N PHE A 373 43.78 14.43 9.34
CA PHE A 373 45.17 14.05 9.61
C PHE A 373 45.63 13.11 8.50
N ILE A 374 46.61 13.56 7.71
CA ILE A 374 47.12 12.83 6.54
C ILE A 374 48.55 12.39 6.83
N ALA A 375 48.74 11.10 7.05
CA ALA A 375 50.05 10.49 7.27
C ALA A 375 50.69 10.10 5.92
N VAL A 376 51.43 11.02 5.32
CA VAL A 376 52.27 10.78 4.13
C VAL A 376 53.72 11.14 4.46
N ASP A 377 54.63 10.20 4.19
CA ASP A 377 56.09 10.32 4.26
C ASP A 377 56.67 10.96 5.54
N ASP A 378 56.01 10.74 6.68
CA ASP A 378 56.36 11.19 8.05
C ASP A 378 56.72 12.69 8.18
N ARG A 379 56.18 13.54 7.29
CA ARG A 379 56.61 14.94 7.13
C ARG A 379 55.50 15.99 7.23
N TYR A 380 54.51 15.73 8.10
CA TYR A 380 53.50 16.69 8.59
C TYR A 380 52.45 17.16 7.55
N PRO A 381 51.33 17.78 8.00
CA PRO A 381 50.61 17.56 9.26
C PRO A 381 49.10 17.33 9.05
N THR A 382 48.41 17.12 10.16
CA THR A 382 47.12 17.74 10.48
C THR A 382 46.81 18.97 9.61
N SER A 383 45.68 18.97 8.90
CA SER A 383 45.33 19.99 7.91
C SER A 383 43.83 20.31 7.95
N ILE A 384 43.46 21.52 7.55
CA ILE A 384 42.06 21.95 7.38
C ILE A 384 41.76 22.07 5.90
N ALA A 385 40.70 21.41 5.43
CA ALA A 385 40.05 21.70 4.17
C ALA A 385 39.07 22.86 4.33
N ASP A 386 39.25 23.92 3.55
CA ASP A 386 38.27 25.02 3.47
C ASP A 386 36.98 24.61 2.72
N GLU A 387 36.06 25.55 2.51
CA GLU A 387 34.80 25.27 1.81
C GLU A 387 34.99 24.78 0.36
N ASN A 388 36.12 25.15 -0.27
CA ASN A 388 36.52 24.78 -1.62
C ASN A 388 37.51 23.58 -1.62
N GLY A 389 37.71 22.97 -0.45
CA GLY A 389 38.48 21.74 -0.27
C GLY A 389 39.98 21.91 -0.32
N LYS A 390 40.47 23.16 -0.39
CA LYS A 390 41.89 23.45 -0.35
C LYS A 390 42.41 23.18 1.06
N LEU A 391 43.45 22.36 1.14
CA LEU A 391 44.10 21.99 2.39
C LEU A 391 45.11 23.06 2.82
N THR A 392 44.96 23.51 4.06
CA THR A 392 45.93 24.35 4.76
C THR A 392 46.52 23.58 5.95
N PRO A 393 47.86 23.38 6.00
CA PRO A 393 48.54 22.76 7.14
C PRO A 393 48.28 23.49 8.47
N VAL A 394 47.94 22.74 9.52
CA VAL A 394 47.79 23.29 10.88
C VAL A 394 49.18 23.47 11.50
N THR A 395 49.52 24.73 11.78
CA THR A 395 50.78 25.14 12.44
C THR A 395 50.58 25.53 13.92
N ALA A 396 49.34 25.53 14.39
CA ALA A 396 48.96 25.84 15.76
C ALA A 396 49.36 24.70 16.73
N LYS A 397 49.60 25.02 18.01
CA LYS A 397 50.21 24.13 19.00
C LYS A 397 49.67 24.40 20.40
N ASN A 398 49.31 23.34 21.13
CA ASN A 398 48.64 23.41 22.44
C ASN A 398 47.45 24.40 22.39
N SER A 399 46.55 24.18 21.43
CA SER A 399 45.55 25.18 21.06
C SER A 399 44.33 24.57 20.41
N TYR A 400 43.17 25.19 20.63
CA TYR A 400 41.96 24.89 19.88
C TYR A 400 42.07 25.35 18.42
N VAL A 401 41.43 24.59 17.53
CA VAL A 401 41.34 24.80 16.08
C VAL A 401 39.90 24.52 15.66
N THR A 402 39.37 25.27 14.71
CA THR A 402 37.98 25.12 14.24
C THR A 402 37.90 24.83 12.74
N ALA A 403 37.05 23.89 12.35
CA ALA A 403 36.73 23.59 10.94
C ALA A 403 35.28 23.10 10.82
N GLY A 404 34.53 23.58 9.83
CA GLY A 404 33.14 23.14 9.61
C GLY A 404 32.19 23.33 10.81
N GLY A 405 32.43 24.36 11.63
CA GLY A 405 31.70 24.58 12.90
C GLY A 405 32.09 23.64 14.05
N LYS A 406 32.91 22.62 13.80
CA LYS A 406 33.46 21.71 14.82
C LYS A 406 34.73 22.29 15.45
N TRP A 407 34.93 21.93 16.72
CA TRP A 407 36.11 22.27 17.52
C TRP A 407 37.05 21.06 17.61
N TYR A 408 38.35 21.34 17.58
CA TYR A 408 39.45 20.38 17.61
C TYR A 408 40.54 20.94 18.52
N TYR A 409 41.42 20.10 19.07
CA TYR A 409 42.59 20.59 19.81
C TYR A 409 43.84 19.83 19.36
N VAL A 410 44.94 20.58 19.20
CA VAL A 410 46.23 20.04 18.75
C VAL A 410 47.33 20.23 19.81
N ASP A 411 48.21 19.23 19.92
CA ASP A 411 49.30 19.19 20.88
C ASP A 411 50.49 20.11 20.50
N LYS A 412 51.58 20.05 21.27
CA LYS A 412 52.86 20.74 21.00
C LYS A 412 53.51 20.40 19.65
N SER A 413 53.11 19.27 19.06
CA SER A 413 53.58 18.71 17.79
C SER A 413 52.62 19.02 16.64
N SER A 414 51.51 19.71 16.90
CA SER A 414 50.39 19.98 15.98
C SER A 414 49.52 18.75 15.66
N TYR A 415 49.64 17.65 16.42
CA TYR A 415 48.82 16.44 16.27
C TYR A 415 47.50 16.57 17.05
N PRO A 416 46.36 16.10 16.49
CA PRO A 416 45.07 16.19 17.17
C PRO A 416 44.89 15.19 18.30
N LEU A 417 44.16 15.60 19.34
CA LEU A 417 43.81 14.74 20.47
C LEU A 417 42.53 13.93 20.21
N LYS A 418 42.39 12.83 20.96
CA LYS A 418 41.23 11.93 21.02
C LYS A 418 40.91 11.57 22.47
N GLY A 419 39.70 11.11 22.71
CA GLY A 419 39.23 10.66 24.02
C GLY A 419 39.06 11.81 25.01
N GLU A 420 39.01 11.46 26.29
CA GLU A 420 38.93 12.40 27.40
C GLU A 420 40.29 13.10 27.63
N GLN A 421 40.28 14.42 27.81
CA GLN A 421 41.46 15.27 27.91
C GLN A 421 41.24 16.37 28.95
N VAL A 422 42.32 16.78 29.63
CA VAL A 422 42.31 17.94 30.53
C VAL A 422 43.04 19.09 29.82
N ILE A 423 42.30 20.15 29.47
CA ILE A 423 42.83 21.34 28.80
C ILE A 423 42.48 22.54 29.69
N ASP A 424 43.50 23.30 30.11
CA ASP A 424 43.36 24.48 30.99
C ASP A 424 42.46 24.23 32.22
N TYR A 425 42.67 23.08 32.87
CA TYR A 425 41.91 22.55 34.02
C TYR A 425 40.45 22.15 33.74
N VAL A 426 40.02 22.17 32.47
CA VAL A 426 38.69 21.71 32.04
C VAL A 426 38.79 20.30 31.45
N ASN A 427 37.98 19.38 31.95
CA ASN A 427 37.79 18.06 31.34
C ASN A 427 36.91 18.19 30.09
N VAL A 428 37.39 17.72 28.95
CA VAL A 428 36.67 17.73 27.66
C VAL A 428 36.86 16.38 26.95
N TYR A 429 36.06 16.09 25.92
CA TYR A 429 36.20 14.85 25.13
C TYR A 429 36.28 15.14 23.63
N PHE A 430 37.18 14.45 22.92
CA PHE A 430 37.31 14.47 21.45
C PHE A 430 36.96 13.10 20.85
N ARG A 431 36.06 13.07 19.88
CA ARG A 431 35.58 11.84 19.21
C ARG A 431 36.64 11.24 18.28
N ASP A 432 36.32 10.10 17.66
CA ASP A 432 37.20 9.44 16.70
C ASP A 432 37.45 10.21 15.39
N ASP A 433 36.62 11.19 15.06
CA ASP A 433 36.86 12.17 13.99
C ASP A 433 37.64 13.40 14.49
N TYR A 434 38.22 13.32 15.69
CA TYR A 434 38.93 14.37 16.44
C TYR A 434 38.06 15.54 16.92
N SER A 435 36.74 15.56 16.66
CA SER A 435 35.88 16.68 17.03
C SER A 435 35.47 16.65 18.50
N GLN A 436 35.46 17.83 19.15
CA GLN A 436 35.05 17.99 20.54
C GLN A 436 33.56 17.66 20.71
N VAL A 437 33.21 16.94 21.78
CA VAL A 437 31.84 16.72 22.21
C VAL A 437 31.34 17.98 22.92
N LYS A 438 30.24 18.55 22.45
CA LYS A 438 29.55 19.71 23.03
C LYS A 438 28.05 19.50 22.89
N GLY A 439 27.29 19.69 23.97
CA GLY A 439 25.83 19.53 24.03
C GLY A 439 25.35 18.08 23.88
N ASP A 440 26.20 17.11 24.18
CA ASP A 440 25.96 15.69 23.88
C ASP A 440 26.68 14.76 24.87
N PHE A 441 26.23 13.52 24.93
CA PHE A 441 26.93 12.42 25.58
C PHE A 441 28.09 11.92 24.71
N ALA A 442 29.28 11.82 25.29
CA ALA A 442 30.44 11.19 24.65
C ALA A 442 30.37 9.66 24.74
N PRO A 443 31.18 8.92 23.97
CA PRO A 443 31.30 7.46 24.08
C PRO A 443 31.74 6.93 25.46
N ASN A 444 32.27 7.77 26.37
CA ASN A 444 32.53 7.40 27.77
C ASN A 444 31.24 7.35 28.63
N GLY A 445 30.09 7.79 28.09
CA GLY A 445 28.79 7.80 28.77
C GLY A 445 28.43 9.11 29.48
N HIS A 446 29.34 10.09 29.53
CA HIS A 446 29.17 11.39 30.21
C HIS A 446 28.73 12.50 29.27
N TYR A 447 28.04 13.51 29.80
CA TYR A 447 27.58 14.69 29.05
C TYR A 447 28.61 15.82 29.08
N TYR A 448 28.82 16.47 27.94
CA TYR A 448 29.70 17.63 27.82
C TYR A 448 28.88 18.85 27.39
N ASP A 449 29.10 19.98 28.08
CA ASP A 449 28.30 21.20 27.98
C ASP A 449 28.21 21.77 26.56
N LYS A 450 27.09 22.40 26.22
CA LYS A 450 26.83 22.89 24.86
C LYS A 450 27.70 24.08 24.45
N ASP A 451 27.96 25.01 25.36
CA ASP A 451 28.63 26.27 25.03
C ASP A 451 30.15 26.15 25.24
N THR A 452 30.58 25.47 26.31
CA THR A 452 31.99 25.30 26.68
C THR A 452 32.57 23.98 26.16
N GLY A 453 31.80 22.88 26.20
CA GLY A 453 32.31 21.52 25.97
C GLY A 453 32.99 20.90 27.20
N ALA A 454 32.78 21.47 28.38
CA ALA A 454 33.26 20.93 29.66
C ALA A 454 32.42 19.75 30.15
N LEU A 455 33.04 18.78 30.82
CA LEU A 455 32.35 17.68 31.51
C LEU A 455 31.33 18.22 32.51
N VAL A 456 30.09 17.77 32.40
CA VAL A 456 28.99 18.20 33.27
C VAL A 456 28.83 17.24 34.46
N THR A 457 28.72 17.80 35.66
CA THR A 457 28.54 17.07 36.92
C THR A 457 27.53 17.77 37.84
N ASN A 458 26.89 16.98 38.72
CA ASN A 458 25.92 17.39 39.73
C ASN A 458 24.83 18.36 39.22
N ARG A 459 24.16 18.03 38.12
CA ARG A 459 23.03 18.80 37.60
C ARG A 459 22.19 18.02 36.59
N TYR A 460 21.03 18.57 36.28
CA TYR A 460 20.24 18.19 35.12
C TYR A 460 20.91 18.60 33.81
N VAL A 461 20.79 17.75 32.79
CA VAL A 461 21.14 18.05 31.39
C VAL A 461 19.99 17.66 30.48
N GLU A 462 19.75 18.47 29.47
CA GLU A 462 18.77 18.20 28.42
C GLU A 462 19.47 17.75 27.14
N LYS A 463 18.90 16.74 26.46
CA LYS A 463 19.25 16.36 25.09
C LYS A 463 17.99 15.89 24.37
N ASP A 464 17.74 16.41 23.17
CA ASP A 464 16.63 15.99 22.30
C ASP A 464 15.25 15.98 23.02
N GLY A 465 14.99 16.97 23.87
CA GLY A 465 13.78 17.08 24.71
C GLY A 465 13.75 16.14 25.93
N LYS A 466 14.73 15.24 26.08
CA LYS A 466 14.87 14.30 27.19
C LYS A 466 15.75 14.87 28.29
N TRP A 467 15.33 14.66 29.53
CA TRP A 467 16.01 15.11 30.73
C TRP A 467 16.80 13.97 31.37
N TYR A 468 18.00 14.28 31.83
CA TYR A 468 18.90 13.36 32.54
C TYR A 468 19.48 14.10 33.75
N TYR A 469 19.88 13.40 34.81
CA TYR A 469 20.72 13.98 35.86
C TYR A 469 22.05 13.24 35.93
N VAL A 470 23.16 13.99 36.00
CA VAL A 470 24.51 13.45 36.10
C VAL A 470 25.12 13.70 37.48
N ASN A 471 25.76 12.68 38.04
CA ASN A 471 26.32 12.67 39.38
C ASN A 471 27.64 13.48 39.48
N ASN A 472 28.37 13.34 40.60
CA ASN A 472 29.63 14.06 40.85
C ASN A 472 30.83 13.59 40.00
N LYS A 473 30.68 12.50 39.24
CA LYS A 473 31.65 11.95 38.27
C LYS A 473 31.24 12.16 36.81
N GLY A 474 30.00 12.59 36.56
CA GLY A 474 29.42 12.73 35.22
C GLY A 474 28.56 11.53 34.78
N ASP A 475 28.45 10.47 35.60
CA ASP A 475 27.63 9.31 35.29
C ASP A 475 26.14 9.67 35.43
N LYS A 476 25.30 9.16 34.51
CA LYS A 476 23.84 9.30 34.59
C LYS A 476 23.29 8.57 35.81
N LEU A 477 22.31 9.17 36.49
CA LEU A 477 21.50 8.45 37.47
C LEU A 477 20.48 7.54 36.78
N ILE A 478 20.12 6.44 37.45
CA ILE A 478 19.13 5.45 37.03
C ILE A 478 18.26 5.04 38.23
N GLY A 479 17.06 4.52 37.97
CA GLY A 479 16.10 4.11 39.00
C GLY A 479 15.46 5.28 39.75
N ALA A 480 14.84 4.98 40.90
CA ALA A 480 14.28 5.98 41.81
C ALA A 480 15.40 6.73 42.55
N GLN A 481 15.31 8.06 42.61
CA GLN A 481 16.33 8.96 43.16
C GLN A 481 15.67 10.13 43.90
N THR A 482 16.42 10.79 44.79
CA THR A 482 16.06 12.09 45.35
C THR A 482 17.07 13.12 44.88
N VAL A 483 16.63 14.09 44.08
CA VAL A 483 17.45 15.18 43.52
C VAL A 483 16.88 16.50 44.02
N ASP A 484 17.70 17.33 44.65
CA ASP A 484 17.29 18.63 45.23
C ASP A 484 16.00 18.55 46.08
N PHE A 485 15.92 17.50 46.91
CA PHE A 485 14.78 17.11 47.76
C PHE A 485 13.51 16.65 47.01
N VAL A 486 13.51 16.62 45.67
CA VAL A 486 12.44 16.08 44.84
C VAL A 486 12.69 14.59 44.56
N ASN A 487 11.71 13.74 44.82
CA ASN A 487 11.76 12.34 44.42
C ASN A 487 11.42 12.21 42.94
N VAL A 488 12.30 11.55 42.18
CA VAL A 488 12.23 11.41 40.71
C VAL A 488 12.60 9.98 40.31
N TYR A 489 12.36 9.60 39.05
CA TYR A 489 12.81 8.32 38.50
C TYR A 489 13.52 8.53 37.16
N PHE A 490 14.57 7.77 36.90
CA PHE A 490 15.26 7.69 35.62
C PHE A 490 15.22 6.25 35.09
N TYR A 491 14.91 6.03 33.82
CA TYR A 491 15.02 4.71 33.17
C TYR A 491 16.48 4.22 33.11
N ASP A 492 16.72 2.98 32.68
CA ASP A 492 18.06 2.38 32.64
C ASP A 492 19.02 3.05 31.62
N ASP A 493 18.49 3.82 30.65
CA ASP A 493 19.27 4.70 29.76
C ASP A 493 19.60 6.08 30.39
N GLY A 494 19.03 6.35 31.57
CA GLY A 494 19.13 7.56 32.37
C GLY A 494 18.10 8.66 32.06
N VAL A 495 17.11 8.40 31.19
CA VAL A 495 16.06 9.38 30.87
C VAL A 495 15.07 9.51 32.04
N GLN A 496 14.78 10.74 32.46
CA GLN A 496 13.81 11.04 33.52
C GLN A 496 12.39 10.66 33.09
N VAL A 497 11.65 9.98 33.97
CA VAL A 497 10.22 9.72 33.81
C VAL A 497 9.44 10.99 34.08
N LYS A 498 8.62 11.42 33.12
CA LYS A 498 7.75 12.60 33.21
C LYS A 498 6.42 12.30 32.50
N GLY A 499 5.31 12.47 33.19
CA GLY A 499 3.95 12.24 32.67
C GLY A 499 3.54 10.76 32.56
N ASP A 500 4.28 9.85 33.21
CA ASP A 500 4.04 8.41 33.12
C ASP A 500 4.31 7.68 34.45
N PHE A 501 3.80 6.46 34.55
CA PHE A 501 4.18 5.47 35.54
C PHE A 501 5.55 4.89 35.24
N ALA A 502 6.49 4.98 36.19
CA ALA A 502 7.79 4.31 36.08
C ALA A 502 7.68 2.80 36.36
N PRO A 503 8.74 2.00 36.09
CA PRO A 503 8.77 0.57 36.42
C PRO A 503 8.55 0.22 37.90
N ASN A 504 8.67 1.18 38.84
CA ASN A 504 8.28 0.97 40.24
C ASN A 504 6.78 1.15 40.53
N GLY A 505 5.96 1.43 39.51
CA GLY A 505 4.50 1.46 39.59
C GLY A 505 3.89 2.82 39.98
N HIS A 506 4.70 3.80 40.38
CA HIS A 506 4.28 5.16 40.74
C HIS A 506 4.30 6.12 39.54
N TYR A 507 3.47 7.16 39.57
CA TYR A 507 3.39 8.20 38.53
C TYR A 507 4.34 9.37 38.84
N TYR A 508 4.98 9.92 37.80
CA TYR A 508 5.85 11.09 37.91
C TYR A 508 5.29 12.22 37.05
N ASP A 509 5.22 13.41 37.61
CA ASP A 509 4.55 14.59 37.04
C ASP A 509 5.08 14.96 35.64
N LYS A 510 4.21 15.47 34.76
CA LYS A 510 4.55 15.77 33.37
C LYS A 510 5.54 16.93 33.21
N ASP A 511 5.47 17.96 34.06
CA ASP A 511 6.26 19.17 33.89
C ASP A 511 7.57 19.11 34.70
N SER A 512 7.52 18.57 35.92
CA SER A 512 8.65 18.47 36.85
C SER A 512 9.33 17.09 36.87
N GLY A 513 8.60 16.00 36.57
CA GLY A 513 9.06 14.63 36.80
C GLY A 513 9.14 14.24 38.28
N ALA A 514 8.47 14.99 39.16
CA ALA A 514 8.37 14.68 40.59
C ALA A 514 7.37 13.54 40.85
N LEU A 515 7.68 12.66 41.81
CA LEU A 515 6.77 11.61 42.29
C LEU A 515 5.44 12.23 42.76
N VAL A 516 4.34 11.73 42.19
CA VAL A 516 3.00 12.22 42.51
C VAL A 516 2.35 11.38 43.61
N THR A 517 1.77 12.07 44.60
CA THR A 517 1.08 11.47 45.75
C THR A 517 -0.22 12.23 46.08
N ASN A 518 -1.15 11.53 46.73
CA ASN A 518 -2.45 12.00 47.23
C ASN A 518 -3.23 12.86 46.22
N ARG A 519 -3.41 12.37 45.00
CA ARG A 519 -4.23 13.03 43.96
C ARG A 519 -4.61 12.12 42.81
N TYR A 520 -5.55 12.60 42.00
CA TYR A 520 -5.81 12.06 40.66
C TYR A 520 -4.65 12.36 39.70
N VAL A 521 -4.36 11.41 38.80
CA VAL A 521 -3.45 11.57 37.66
C VAL A 521 -4.11 11.02 36.41
N GLU A 522 -3.84 11.66 35.27
CA GLU A 522 -4.30 11.22 33.95
C GLU A 522 -3.13 10.65 33.15
N LYS A 523 -3.37 9.55 32.42
CA LYS A 523 -2.50 9.07 31.36
C LYS A 523 -3.36 8.48 30.23
N ASP A 524 -3.10 8.88 28.98
CA ASP A 524 -3.76 8.32 27.79
C ASP A 524 -5.31 8.34 27.88
N GLY A 525 -5.90 9.41 28.42
CA GLY A 525 -7.35 9.55 28.67
C GLY A 525 -7.88 8.74 29.87
N LYS A 526 -7.03 7.95 30.53
CA LYS A 526 -7.37 7.12 31.69
C LYS A 526 -7.02 7.83 32.98
N TRP A 527 -7.96 7.79 33.93
CA TRP A 527 -7.82 8.42 35.24
C TRP A 527 -7.42 7.38 36.28
N TYR A 528 -6.50 7.76 37.15
CA TYR A 528 -5.99 6.96 38.27
C TYR A 528 -5.98 7.84 39.52
N TYR A 529 -6.01 7.25 40.71
CA TYR A 529 -5.68 7.97 41.95
C TYR A 529 -4.49 7.31 42.63
N VAL A 530 -3.54 8.12 43.11
CA VAL A 530 -2.35 7.65 43.82
C VAL A 530 -2.36 8.09 45.29
N ASN A 531 -1.99 7.18 46.19
CA ASN A 531 -2.02 7.36 47.64
C ASN A 531 -0.87 8.22 48.18
N ASP A 532 -0.67 8.19 49.50
CA ASP A 532 0.38 8.91 50.23
C ASP A 532 1.82 8.51 49.84
N LYS A 533 2.00 7.30 49.30
CA LYS A 533 3.28 6.73 48.85
C LYS A 533 3.46 6.76 47.33
N GLY A 534 2.41 7.08 46.58
CA GLY A 534 2.39 7.02 45.12
C GLY A 534 1.90 5.69 44.54
N ASP A 535 1.38 4.77 45.36
CA ASP A 535 0.72 3.55 44.87
C ASP A 535 -0.64 3.89 44.24
N LYS A 536 -0.97 3.25 43.13
CA LYS A 536 -2.33 3.31 42.55
C LYS A 536 -3.35 2.67 43.49
N LEU A 537 -4.49 3.32 43.68
CA LEU A 537 -5.65 2.68 44.30
C LEU A 537 -6.33 1.72 43.31
N ILE A 538 -6.95 0.67 43.87
CA ILE A 538 -7.72 -0.35 43.14
C ILE A 538 -9.03 -0.65 43.92
N GLY A 539 -10.04 -1.16 43.23
CA GLY A 539 -11.34 -1.50 43.81
C GLY A 539 -12.22 -0.28 44.12
N ALA A 540 -13.25 -0.48 44.93
CA ALA A 540 -14.13 0.59 45.40
C ALA A 540 -13.42 1.47 46.43
N GLN A 541 -13.56 2.78 46.29
CA GLN A 541 -12.89 3.79 47.14
C GLN A 541 -13.84 4.96 47.41
N THR A 542 -13.59 5.70 48.50
CA THR A 542 -14.25 6.98 48.77
C THR A 542 -13.17 8.07 48.84
N ILE A 543 -13.23 9.03 47.94
CA ILE A 543 -12.23 10.12 47.80
C ILE A 543 -12.98 11.44 47.96
N ASP A 544 -12.58 12.24 48.95
CA ASP A 544 -13.24 13.51 49.33
C ASP A 544 -14.77 13.41 49.52
N GLY A 545 -15.25 12.23 49.94
CA GLY A 545 -16.66 11.91 50.15
C GLY A 545 -17.38 11.35 48.91
N VAL A 546 -16.74 11.35 47.74
CA VAL A 546 -17.27 10.77 46.49
C VAL A 546 -16.92 9.28 46.41
N GLU A 547 -17.92 8.43 46.22
CA GLU A 547 -17.71 7.01 45.93
C GLU A 547 -17.30 6.81 44.47
N VAL A 548 -16.18 6.12 44.25
CA VAL A 548 -15.61 5.81 42.93
C VAL A 548 -15.12 4.35 42.89
N TYR A 549 -14.82 3.84 41.71
CA TYR A 549 -14.22 2.51 41.54
C TYR A 549 -13.03 2.58 40.59
N PHE A 550 -11.97 1.86 40.93
CA PHE A 550 -10.80 1.63 40.09
C PHE A 550 -10.69 0.14 39.77
N ASP A 551 -10.32 -0.20 38.54
CA ASP A 551 -10.15 -1.60 38.12
C ASP A 551 -8.87 -2.24 38.69
N LYS A 552 -8.55 -3.47 38.23
CA LYS A 552 -7.37 -4.22 38.66
C LYS A 552 -6.02 -3.57 38.28
N ASP A 553 -6.01 -2.67 37.30
CA ASP A 553 -4.83 -1.95 36.82
C ASP A 553 -4.77 -0.51 37.39
N GLY A 554 -5.81 -0.12 38.14
CA GLY A 554 -5.98 1.18 38.80
C GLY A 554 -6.74 2.21 37.97
N VAL A 555 -7.38 1.83 36.86
CA VAL A 555 -8.13 2.74 35.99
C VAL A 555 -9.51 3.04 36.58
N GLN A 556 -9.87 4.31 36.73
CA GLN A 556 -11.18 4.73 37.22
C GLN A 556 -12.29 4.32 36.25
N ALA A 557 -13.35 3.70 36.77
CA ALA A 557 -14.58 3.53 36.03
C ALA A 557 -15.24 4.90 35.77
N LYS A 558 -15.48 5.22 34.50
CA LYS A 558 -16.15 6.44 34.04
C LYS A 558 -17.02 6.09 32.85
N GLY A 559 -18.31 6.42 32.90
CA GLY A 559 -19.29 6.19 31.82
C GLY A 559 -19.69 4.73 31.63
N ILE A 560 -19.42 3.86 32.62
CA ILE A 560 -19.60 2.41 32.50
C ILE A 560 -20.24 1.79 33.74
N PHE A 561 -20.86 0.62 33.54
CA PHE A 561 -21.24 -0.28 34.63
C PHE A 561 -20.02 -1.10 35.08
N ALA A 562 -19.73 -1.09 36.39
CA ALA A 562 -18.63 -1.83 37.02
C ALA A 562 -19.02 -2.28 38.44
N ASN A 563 -18.14 -3.03 39.11
CA ASN A 563 -18.27 -3.35 40.55
C ASN A 563 -19.65 -3.95 40.95
N ALA A 564 -20.03 -5.07 40.33
CA ALA A 564 -21.39 -5.64 40.43
C ALA A 564 -22.48 -4.65 39.97
N ASP A 565 -22.35 -4.25 38.71
CA ASP A 565 -23.32 -3.48 37.91
C ASP A 565 -23.72 -2.10 38.46
N HIS A 566 -22.85 -1.45 39.25
CA HIS A 566 -23.03 -0.04 39.60
C HIS A 566 -22.57 0.86 38.45
N PHE A 567 -23.32 1.92 38.14
CA PHE A 567 -22.89 2.88 37.13
C PHE A 567 -22.00 3.96 37.72
N TYR A 568 -20.93 4.30 37.01
CA TYR A 568 -20.03 5.40 37.36
C TYR A 568 -20.12 6.49 36.28
N ASP A 569 -20.37 7.73 36.69
CA ASP A 569 -20.59 8.86 35.78
C ASP A 569 -19.44 9.07 34.78
N LYS A 570 -19.75 9.56 33.57
CA LYS A 570 -18.77 9.73 32.49
C LYS A 570 -17.75 10.83 32.75
N ASP A 571 -18.14 11.93 33.39
CA ASP A 571 -17.26 13.10 33.54
C ASP A 571 -16.50 13.04 34.87
N THR A 572 -17.18 12.66 35.95
CA THR A 572 -16.60 12.57 37.30
C THR A 572 -16.10 11.18 37.66
N GLY A 573 -16.78 10.10 37.21
CA GLY A 573 -16.56 8.74 37.70
C GLY A 573 -17.12 8.47 39.10
N ALA A 574 -18.07 9.30 39.56
CA ALA A 574 -18.82 9.09 40.80
C ALA A 574 -19.90 8.02 40.62
N ALA A 575 -20.18 7.23 41.68
CA ALA A 575 -21.25 6.24 41.68
C ALA A 575 -22.64 6.88 41.57
N VAL A 576 -23.39 6.56 40.51
CA VAL A 576 -24.72 7.10 40.20
C VAL A 576 -25.82 6.25 40.86
N ARG A 577 -26.92 6.89 41.27
CA ARG A 577 -28.10 6.26 41.89
C ARG A 577 -29.39 6.95 41.45
N ASP A 578 -30.47 6.17 41.38
CA ASP A 578 -31.85 6.61 41.10
C ASP A 578 -31.97 7.50 39.84
N GLN A 579 -31.35 7.09 38.73
CA GLN A 579 -31.19 7.92 37.51
C GLN A 579 -31.24 7.09 36.23
N ILE A 580 -31.61 7.74 35.13
CA ILE A 580 -31.47 7.17 33.77
C ILE A 580 -30.10 7.58 33.23
N VAL A 581 -29.35 6.62 32.69
CA VAL A 581 -28.01 6.82 32.11
C VAL A 581 -27.96 6.27 30.69
N GLU A 582 -27.07 6.80 29.85
CA GLU A 582 -26.87 6.32 28.48
C GLU A 582 -25.51 5.65 28.32
N VAL A 583 -25.49 4.46 27.72
CA VAL A 583 -24.29 3.68 27.42
C VAL A 583 -24.48 3.03 26.05
N ASP A 584 -23.52 3.21 25.14
CA ASP A 584 -23.54 2.69 23.77
C ASP A 584 -24.84 3.01 22.99
N GLY A 585 -25.38 4.22 23.18
CA GLY A 585 -26.64 4.68 22.57
C GLY A 585 -27.92 4.04 23.14
N LYS A 586 -27.82 3.26 24.21
CA LYS A 586 -28.95 2.68 24.95
C LYS A 586 -29.14 3.39 26.29
N ARG A 587 -30.40 3.66 26.63
CA ARG A 587 -30.79 4.19 27.96
C ARG A 587 -31.03 3.05 28.94
N TYR A 588 -30.51 3.18 30.15
CA TYR A 588 -30.62 2.22 31.25
C TYR A 588 -31.06 2.92 32.53
N TYR A 589 -31.85 2.24 33.36
CA TYR A 589 -32.18 2.73 34.71
C TYR A 589 -31.19 2.19 35.74
N VAL A 590 -30.62 3.10 36.52
CA VAL A 590 -29.76 2.83 37.68
C VAL A 590 -30.59 3.01 38.94
N GLY A 591 -30.81 1.93 39.69
CA GLY A 591 -31.70 1.91 40.85
C GLY A 591 -31.19 2.71 42.06
N PRO A 592 -31.99 2.81 43.14
CA PRO A 592 -31.62 3.54 44.35
C PRO A 592 -30.45 2.94 45.14
N ASP A 593 -30.14 1.65 44.94
CA ASP A 593 -28.92 1.02 45.45
C ASP A 593 -27.66 1.40 44.63
N GLY A 594 -27.87 1.88 43.40
CA GLY A 594 -26.86 2.27 42.43
C GLY A 594 -26.63 1.26 41.30
N ARG A 595 -27.43 0.19 41.20
CA ARG A 595 -27.21 -0.90 40.24
C ARG A 595 -28.07 -0.82 38.98
N LYS A 596 -27.61 -1.43 37.89
CA LYS A 596 -28.39 -1.64 36.66
C LYS A 596 -29.69 -2.40 36.97
N VAL A 597 -30.82 -1.84 36.58
CA VAL A 597 -32.13 -2.51 36.70
C VAL A 597 -32.42 -3.28 35.40
N TYR A 598 -32.73 -4.57 35.53
CA TYR A 598 -32.74 -5.51 34.40
C TYR A 598 -34.14 -5.78 33.79
N SER A 599 -35.21 -5.20 34.32
CA SER A 599 -36.59 -5.46 33.86
C SER A 599 -37.63 -4.50 34.45
N GLY A 600 -38.78 -4.40 33.78
CA GLY A 600 -40.02 -3.81 34.32
C GLY A 600 -40.26 -2.35 33.95
N THR A 601 -41.43 -1.83 34.34
CA THR A 601 -41.82 -0.42 34.19
C THR A 601 -41.51 0.35 35.46
N HIS A 602 -40.73 1.43 35.34
CA HIS A 602 -40.33 2.29 36.46
C HIS A 602 -40.70 3.74 36.16
N ILE A 603 -41.00 4.53 37.19
CA ILE A 603 -41.18 5.98 37.06
C ILE A 603 -39.96 6.68 37.67
N VAL A 604 -39.13 7.29 36.83
CA VAL A 604 -37.85 7.89 37.22
C VAL A 604 -37.94 9.40 36.99
N HIS A 605 -37.98 10.18 38.08
CA HIS A 605 -38.19 11.65 38.07
C HIS A 605 -39.40 12.15 37.24
N GLY A 606 -40.40 11.28 37.03
CA GLY A 606 -41.61 11.55 36.26
C GLY A 606 -41.62 10.97 34.83
N GLU A 607 -40.51 10.39 34.35
CA GLU A 607 -40.48 9.65 33.09
C GLU A 607 -40.88 8.18 33.29
N GLU A 608 -41.69 7.62 32.39
CA GLU A 608 -41.99 6.18 32.33
C GLU A 608 -40.88 5.44 31.57
N VAL A 609 -40.15 4.56 32.25
CA VAL A 609 -39.04 3.80 31.69
C VAL A 609 -39.40 2.31 31.67
N ASN A 610 -39.63 1.76 30.47
CA ASN A 610 -39.97 0.36 30.26
C ASN A 610 -38.74 -0.45 29.83
N LEU A 611 -38.26 -1.35 30.70
CA LEU A 611 -36.99 -2.04 30.52
C LEU A 611 -37.18 -3.45 29.93
N ILE A 612 -36.42 -3.75 28.87
CA ILE A 612 -36.38 -5.05 28.20
C ILE A 612 -35.65 -6.08 29.08
N VAL A 613 -36.27 -7.23 29.33
CA VAL A 613 -35.75 -8.25 30.25
C VAL A 613 -34.44 -8.85 29.75
N GLY A 614 -33.42 -8.81 30.60
CA GLY A 614 -32.14 -9.51 30.39
C GLY A 614 -30.98 -8.56 30.11
N ASP A 615 -31.16 -7.60 29.21
CA ASP A 615 -30.21 -6.48 29.07
C ASP A 615 -30.58 -5.35 30.06
N GLY A 616 -31.86 -5.00 30.17
CA GLY A 616 -32.33 -3.90 31.01
C GLY A 616 -32.28 -2.53 30.32
N HIS A 617 -32.14 -2.46 28.99
CA HIS A 617 -32.28 -1.20 28.25
C HIS A 617 -33.75 -0.77 28.15
N GLN A 618 -34.00 0.53 28.04
CA GLN A 618 -35.33 1.05 27.73
C GLN A 618 -35.73 0.66 26.29
N GLY A 619 -36.89 0.03 26.14
CA GLY A 619 -37.39 -0.43 24.85
C GLY A 619 -37.90 0.71 23.96
N PHE A 620 -37.62 0.63 22.66
CA PHE A 620 -38.17 1.56 21.65
C PHE A 620 -38.58 0.79 20.39
N GLY A 621 -39.88 0.50 20.25
CA GLY A 621 -40.38 -0.37 19.18
C GLY A 621 -40.02 -1.84 19.41
N GLU A 622 -40.12 -2.31 20.65
CA GLU A 622 -39.65 -3.61 21.12
C GLU A 622 -40.68 -4.26 22.06
N PHE A 623 -40.67 -5.60 22.15
CA PHE A 623 -41.39 -6.29 23.22
C PHE A 623 -40.50 -6.53 24.44
N THR A 624 -41.07 -6.45 25.64
CA THR A 624 -40.31 -6.52 26.91
C THR A 624 -39.55 -7.82 27.16
N TYR A 625 -39.80 -8.90 26.42
CA TYR A 625 -39.24 -10.22 26.66
C TYR A 625 -38.86 -10.93 25.34
N TYR A 626 -37.92 -11.88 25.43
CA TYR A 626 -37.34 -12.62 24.30
C TYR A 626 -38.37 -13.19 23.31
N ALA A 627 -37.97 -13.29 22.03
CA ALA A 627 -38.79 -13.76 20.92
C ALA A 627 -40.10 -12.98 20.75
N ASP A 628 -39.98 -11.64 20.78
CA ASP A 628 -41.06 -10.66 20.66
C ASP A 628 -42.21 -10.90 21.65
N SER A 629 -41.95 -11.22 22.92
CA SER A 629 -42.98 -11.60 23.90
C SER A 629 -43.09 -10.65 25.11
N GLY A 630 -44.20 -10.75 25.86
CA GLY A 630 -44.56 -9.75 26.87
C GLY A 630 -45.29 -8.55 26.26
N ASP A 631 -45.09 -7.37 26.84
CA ASP A 631 -45.73 -6.11 26.43
C ASP A 631 -44.98 -5.43 25.29
N TYR A 632 -45.68 -4.79 24.34
CA TYR A 632 -45.05 -3.96 23.33
C TYR A 632 -44.81 -2.53 23.84
N ILE A 633 -43.58 -2.06 23.69
CA ILE A 633 -43.14 -0.70 24.01
C ILE A 633 -42.97 0.06 22.69
N GLY A 634 -43.70 1.17 22.55
CA GLY A 634 -43.67 2.00 21.34
C GLY A 634 -42.33 2.69 21.11
N PHE A 635 -42.16 3.28 19.92
CA PHE A 635 -41.01 4.14 19.61
C PHE A 635 -40.97 5.44 20.43
N ASP A 636 -42.00 5.72 21.26
CA ASP A 636 -42.02 6.79 22.26
C ASP A 636 -41.63 6.32 23.67
N GLY A 637 -41.17 5.07 23.83
CA GLY A 637 -40.70 4.48 25.09
C GLY A 637 -41.82 3.97 26.03
N LYS A 638 -43.08 4.07 25.63
CA LYS A 638 -44.26 3.77 26.49
C LYS A 638 -44.93 2.45 26.14
N LYS A 639 -45.55 1.82 27.14
CA LYS A 639 -46.33 0.59 26.94
C LYS A 639 -47.61 0.85 26.14
N VAL A 640 -47.76 0.17 25.00
CA VAL A 640 -48.97 0.30 24.15
C VAL A 640 -50.07 -0.64 24.65
N THR A 641 -51.21 -0.06 25.01
CA THR A 641 -52.40 -0.78 25.51
C THR A 641 -53.64 -0.64 24.63
N LYS A 642 -53.56 0.15 23.56
CA LYS A 642 -54.63 0.39 22.59
C LYS A 642 -54.58 -0.67 21.48
N ALA A 643 -55.76 -1.11 21.03
CA ALA A 643 -55.87 -1.97 19.85
C ALA A 643 -55.34 -1.29 18.56
N GLY A 644 -54.69 -2.08 17.70
CA GLY A 644 -54.17 -1.63 16.42
C GLY A 644 -52.93 -2.40 15.96
N PHE A 645 -52.49 -2.12 14.72
CA PHE A 645 -51.22 -2.61 14.20
C PHE A 645 -50.03 -1.92 14.86
N VAL A 646 -49.00 -2.69 15.21
CA VAL A 646 -47.70 -2.21 15.68
C VAL A 646 -46.56 -2.88 14.91
N LYS A 647 -45.41 -2.24 14.85
CA LYS A 647 -44.22 -2.72 14.14
C LYS A 647 -43.00 -2.70 15.06
N THR A 648 -42.19 -3.75 15.09
CA THR A 648 -40.91 -3.72 15.82
C THR A 648 -39.85 -2.94 15.03
N LYS A 649 -38.77 -2.54 15.69
CA LYS A 649 -37.55 -2.00 15.04
C LYS A 649 -36.99 -2.96 13.98
N ASP A 650 -37.13 -4.26 14.20
CA ASP A 650 -36.72 -5.35 13.29
C ASP A 650 -37.74 -5.59 12.15
N ASN A 651 -38.69 -4.66 11.97
CA ASN A 651 -39.73 -4.62 10.93
C ASN A 651 -40.83 -5.70 11.01
N HIS A 652 -40.84 -6.56 12.02
CA HIS A 652 -41.96 -7.49 12.26
C HIS A 652 -43.25 -6.73 12.57
N TRP A 653 -44.37 -7.17 12.00
CA TRP A 653 -45.70 -6.58 12.26
C TRP A 653 -46.52 -7.45 13.21
N TYR A 654 -47.32 -6.80 14.05
CA TYR A 654 -48.23 -7.44 15.01
C TYR A 654 -49.55 -6.64 15.07
N TYR A 655 -50.62 -7.25 15.58
CA TYR A 655 -51.83 -6.52 15.96
C TYR A 655 -52.14 -6.77 17.43
N LEU A 656 -52.40 -5.69 18.19
CA LEU A 656 -52.73 -5.73 19.60
C LEU A 656 -54.25 -5.62 19.82
N ASP A 657 -54.78 -6.29 20.85
CA ASP A 657 -56.15 -6.14 21.33
C ASP A 657 -56.34 -4.85 22.17
N GLY A 658 -57.57 -4.62 22.63
CA GLY A 658 -57.90 -3.47 23.49
C GLY A 658 -57.32 -3.50 24.92
N LYS A 659 -56.33 -4.36 25.18
CA LYS A 659 -55.58 -4.50 26.44
C LYS A 659 -54.06 -4.58 26.21
N GLY A 660 -53.59 -4.59 24.96
CA GLY A 660 -52.18 -4.77 24.59
C GLY A 660 -51.74 -6.21 24.32
N ASN A 661 -52.63 -7.21 24.36
CA ASN A 661 -52.29 -8.60 24.01
C ASN A 661 -52.21 -8.76 22.49
N LYS A 662 -51.25 -9.53 21.97
CA LYS A 662 -51.21 -9.86 20.54
C LYS A 662 -52.37 -10.78 20.14
N LEU A 663 -52.96 -10.51 18.97
CA LEU A 663 -53.83 -11.47 18.29
C LEU A 663 -53.01 -12.57 17.61
N VAL A 664 -53.66 -13.71 17.36
CA VAL A 664 -53.07 -14.94 16.78
C VAL A 664 -54.07 -15.66 15.89
N SER A 665 -53.58 -16.56 15.03
CA SER A 665 -54.35 -17.26 13.99
C SER A 665 -54.95 -16.29 12.96
N VAL A 666 -55.94 -16.77 12.20
CA VAL A 666 -56.75 -15.95 11.28
C VAL A 666 -57.59 -14.96 12.09
N GLN A 667 -57.63 -13.70 11.66
CA GLN A 667 -58.39 -12.61 12.26
C GLN A 667 -59.03 -11.77 11.16
N VAL A 668 -60.24 -11.24 11.40
CA VAL A 668 -60.87 -10.25 10.50
C VAL A 668 -60.89 -8.90 11.21
N ILE A 669 -60.23 -7.91 10.60
CA ILE A 669 -59.97 -6.58 11.17
C ILE A 669 -60.41 -5.55 10.12
N ASP A 670 -61.30 -4.63 10.52
CA ASP A 670 -61.86 -3.56 9.67
C ASP A 670 -62.42 -4.00 8.30
N GLY A 671 -62.78 -5.27 8.16
CA GLY A 671 -63.34 -5.85 6.94
C GLY A 671 -62.35 -6.61 6.05
N GLU A 672 -61.08 -6.73 6.47
CA GLU A 672 -60.09 -7.58 5.80
C GLU A 672 -59.59 -8.72 6.69
N LEU A 673 -59.20 -9.83 6.05
CA LEU A 673 -58.68 -11.02 6.71
C LEU A 673 -57.15 -10.97 6.79
N TYR A 674 -56.62 -11.27 7.96
CA TYR A 674 -55.20 -11.29 8.30
C TYR A 674 -54.85 -12.61 8.99
N TYR A 675 -53.57 -12.98 9.00
CA TYR A 675 -53.08 -14.10 9.80
C TYR A 675 -51.88 -13.70 10.64
N PHE A 676 -51.89 -14.14 11.91
CA PHE A 676 -50.85 -13.88 12.90
C PHE A 676 -50.33 -15.21 13.48
N GLY A 677 -49.01 -15.39 13.52
CA GLY A 677 -48.37 -16.67 13.79
C GLY A 677 -48.77 -17.33 15.11
N LEU A 678 -49.27 -18.56 15.05
CA LEU A 678 -49.41 -19.43 16.22
C LEU A 678 -48.03 -19.77 16.82
N PRO A 679 -47.93 -20.02 18.15
CA PRO A 679 -46.67 -20.28 18.82
C PRO A 679 -46.06 -21.60 18.35
N THR A 680 -45.15 -21.50 17.38
CA THR A 680 -44.56 -22.62 16.63
C THR A 680 -43.08 -22.31 16.35
N ARG A 681 -42.30 -23.32 15.94
CA ARG A 681 -40.88 -23.10 15.61
C ARG A 681 -40.63 -22.29 14.31
N LYS A 682 -41.66 -21.97 13.52
CA LYS A 682 -41.52 -21.24 12.23
C LYS A 682 -41.76 -19.73 12.37
N TYR A 683 -42.57 -19.28 13.33
CA TYR A 683 -43.02 -17.88 13.43
C TYR A 683 -42.92 -17.34 14.86
N TYR A 684 -42.52 -16.07 14.99
CA TYR A 684 -42.67 -15.35 16.26
C TYR A 684 -44.15 -15.26 16.64
N TYR A 685 -44.45 -15.43 17.94
CA TYR A 685 -45.81 -15.56 18.44
C TYR A 685 -46.63 -14.29 18.15
N GLY A 686 -47.68 -14.39 17.35
CA GLY A 686 -48.54 -13.27 16.93
C GLY A 686 -47.99 -12.41 15.78
N MET A 687 -46.88 -12.78 15.15
CA MET A 687 -46.32 -12.03 14.01
C MET A 687 -47.18 -12.18 12.77
N GLN A 688 -47.47 -11.08 12.07
CA GLN A 688 -48.27 -11.06 10.85
C GLN A 688 -47.55 -11.81 9.70
N SER A 689 -48.25 -12.75 9.06
CA SER A 689 -47.81 -13.33 7.78
C SER A 689 -48.02 -12.34 6.64
N ARG A 690 -47.03 -12.22 5.74
CA ARG A 690 -47.00 -11.24 4.65
C ARG A 690 -46.17 -11.80 3.49
N GLY A 691 -46.63 -11.61 2.26
CA GLY A 691 -45.94 -12.07 1.06
C GLY A 691 -45.84 -13.60 0.94
N GLU A 692 -46.64 -14.37 1.68
CA GLU A 692 -46.58 -15.83 1.71
C GLU A 692 -47.95 -16.49 1.55
N LEU A 693 -47.96 -17.68 0.94
CA LEU A 693 -49.11 -18.58 0.91
C LEU A 693 -49.13 -19.43 2.18
N ILE A 694 -50.22 -19.35 2.94
CA ILE A 694 -50.41 -20.09 4.20
C ILE A 694 -51.53 -21.14 4.08
N TYR A 695 -51.43 -22.15 4.95
CA TYR A 695 -52.47 -23.14 5.19
C TYR A 695 -52.97 -22.98 6.62
N ALA A 696 -54.21 -22.50 6.79
CA ALA A 696 -54.77 -22.17 8.10
C ALA A 696 -56.11 -22.88 8.34
N TYR A 697 -56.32 -23.30 9.59
CA TYR A 697 -57.58 -23.90 10.05
C TYR A 697 -58.49 -22.81 10.62
N TYR A 698 -59.74 -22.75 10.16
CA TYR A 698 -60.72 -21.73 10.57
C TYR A 698 -61.85 -22.41 11.35
N SER A 699 -62.06 -22.05 12.62
CA SER A 699 -62.97 -22.77 13.52
C SER A 699 -64.42 -22.24 13.55
N ASP A 700 -64.62 -20.96 13.24
CA ASP A 700 -65.78 -20.23 13.79
C ASP A 700 -66.98 -20.10 12.81
N THR A 701 -66.81 -20.52 11.54
CA THR A 701 -67.88 -20.48 10.52
C THR A 701 -68.09 -21.81 9.77
N ILE A 702 -67.05 -22.64 9.63
CA ILE A 702 -67.14 -23.97 9.00
C ILE A 702 -66.33 -24.98 9.82
N PRO A 703 -66.99 -25.91 10.54
CA PRO A 703 -66.28 -26.95 11.29
C PRO A 703 -65.49 -27.88 10.37
N ASN A 704 -64.22 -28.14 10.69
CA ASN A 704 -63.35 -29.12 10.03
C ASN A 704 -62.96 -28.86 8.56
N SER A 705 -62.82 -27.60 8.16
CA SER A 705 -62.16 -27.23 6.88
C SER A 705 -60.96 -26.32 7.10
N SER A 706 -59.79 -26.78 6.67
CA SER A 706 -58.59 -25.97 6.47
C SER A 706 -58.60 -25.30 5.09
N HIS A 707 -58.07 -24.08 5.02
CA HIS A 707 -58.14 -23.23 3.84
C HIS A 707 -56.76 -22.65 3.50
N ILE A 708 -56.53 -22.42 2.21
CA ILE A 708 -55.32 -21.78 1.68
C ILE A 708 -55.60 -20.29 1.47
N TYR A 709 -54.73 -19.43 2.00
CA TYR A 709 -54.78 -17.97 1.82
C TYR A 709 -53.41 -17.48 1.35
N TYR A 710 -53.37 -16.46 0.48
CA TYR A 710 -52.15 -15.70 0.23
C TYR A 710 -52.29 -14.32 0.86
N LEU A 711 -51.30 -13.92 1.67
CA LEU A 711 -51.24 -12.60 2.30
C LEU A 711 -50.40 -11.66 1.45
N ASP A 712 -50.97 -10.52 1.06
CA ASP A 712 -50.27 -9.46 0.35
C ASP A 712 -49.00 -9.00 1.08
N GLU A 713 -47.92 -8.72 0.35
CA GLU A 713 -46.64 -8.30 0.92
C GLU A 713 -46.72 -6.88 1.51
N ALA A 714 -47.43 -5.97 0.83
CA ALA A 714 -47.48 -4.55 1.17
C ALA A 714 -48.42 -4.22 2.35
N THR A 715 -49.44 -5.03 2.59
CA THR A 715 -50.45 -4.83 3.66
C THR A 715 -50.54 -5.99 4.66
N GLY A 716 -50.19 -7.22 4.25
CA GLY A 716 -50.44 -8.45 5.01
C GLY A 716 -51.90 -8.91 5.01
N ALA A 717 -52.79 -8.24 4.27
CA ALA A 717 -54.18 -8.66 4.10
C ALA A 717 -54.27 -9.81 3.10
N ALA A 718 -55.18 -10.75 3.32
CA ALA A 718 -55.43 -11.83 2.37
C ALA A 718 -56.07 -11.28 1.08
N LEU A 719 -55.71 -11.86 -0.07
CA LEU A 719 -56.34 -11.49 -1.35
C LEU A 719 -57.78 -12.02 -1.43
N LYS A 720 -58.65 -11.32 -2.16
CA LYS A 720 -60.02 -11.78 -2.48
C LYS A 720 -60.44 -11.33 -3.88
N ASN A 721 -61.29 -12.14 -4.51
CA ASN A 721 -61.84 -11.95 -5.86
C ASN A 721 -60.78 -11.75 -6.98
N GLN A 722 -59.62 -12.40 -6.88
CA GLN A 722 -58.56 -12.26 -7.88
C GLN A 722 -57.67 -13.49 -8.00
N TYR A 723 -57.02 -13.60 -9.16
CA TYR A 723 -55.97 -14.58 -9.42
C TYR A 723 -54.61 -14.07 -8.91
N HIS A 724 -53.80 -14.97 -8.35
CA HIS A 724 -52.40 -14.72 -8.00
C HIS A 724 -51.56 -15.97 -8.30
N GLU A 725 -50.31 -15.78 -8.67
CA GLU A 725 -49.36 -16.83 -9.03
C GLU A 725 -48.37 -17.02 -7.87
N TRP A 726 -48.20 -18.27 -7.42
CA TRP A 726 -47.29 -18.63 -6.35
C TRP A 726 -46.58 -19.95 -6.68
N GLU A 727 -45.25 -19.93 -6.65
CA GLU A 727 -44.36 -21.08 -6.92
C GLU A 727 -44.70 -21.85 -8.21
N GLY A 728 -45.06 -21.11 -9.27
CA GLY A 728 -45.43 -21.65 -10.60
C GLY A 728 -46.89 -22.07 -10.73
N SER A 729 -47.72 -21.85 -9.71
CA SER A 729 -49.13 -22.27 -9.66
C SER A 729 -50.07 -21.07 -9.53
N TRP A 730 -51.11 -21.03 -10.38
CA TRP A 730 -52.15 -20.00 -10.32
C TRP A 730 -53.27 -20.41 -9.37
N TYR A 731 -53.54 -19.56 -8.37
CA TYR A 731 -54.64 -19.71 -7.42
C TYR A 731 -55.68 -18.60 -7.64
N TYR A 732 -56.97 -18.93 -7.57
CA TYR A 732 -58.04 -17.93 -7.52
C TYR A 732 -58.57 -17.80 -6.09
N PHE A 733 -58.30 -16.65 -5.47
CA PHE A 733 -58.78 -16.36 -4.12
C PHE A 733 -60.21 -15.81 -4.20
N GLY A 734 -61.16 -16.53 -3.63
CA GLY A 734 -62.59 -16.23 -3.73
C GLY A 734 -63.05 -15.00 -2.91
N PRO A 735 -64.37 -14.74 -2.85
CA PRO A 735 -64.92 -13.65 -2.03
C PRO A 735 -64.69 -13.85 -0.52
N ASN A 736 -64.42 -15.09 -0.10
CA ASN A 736 -64.11 -15.48 1.28
C ASN A 736 -62.59 -15.57 1.55
N TRP A 737 -61.76 -14.86 0.78
CA TRP A 737 -60.29 -14.80 0.86
C TRP A 737 -59.49 -16.09 0.62
N TYR A 738 -60.11 -17.28 0.63
CA TYR A 738 -59.41 -18.55 0.39
C TYR A 738 -59.41 -18.99 -1.08
N ALA A 739 -58.42 -19.79 -1.47
CA ALA A 739 -58.30 -20.37 -2.80
C ALA A 739 -59.43 -21.38 -3.11
N LEU A 740 -60.00 -21.30 -4.31
CA LEU A 740 -61.09 -22.15 -4.81
C LEU A 740 -60.62 -23.21 -5.81
#